data_AF-A0AAN8J8X8-F1
#
_entry.id   AF-A0AAN8J8X8-F1
#
_cell.length_a   1.000
_cell.length_b   1.000
_cell.length_c   1.000
_cell.angle_alpha   90.00
_cell.angle_beta   90.00
_cell.angle_gamma   90.00
#
_symmetry.space_group_name_H-M   'P 1'
#
loop_
_entity.id
_entity.type
_entity.pdbx_description
1 polymer ?
#
loop_
_entity_poly.entity_id
_entity_poly.type
_entity_poly.pdbx_seq_one_letter_code
_entity_poly.pdbx_strand_id
1 'polypeptide(L)'
;MSSSTGATVRKKTETRVADVAEKLKEWAIEEMKFNPQGKYVNSKLPEYDDFKDICRGPMAEIWKFVTDNVYSVQTVKKVKGNLALKGHQRHRRYAVQLQPGSKFNEKKEELFEERTNLSGQLTNCNSDVKHLENDLHRLEKDILRTEHEYKSTVDEVEDLDKKSCLLEVFSRQCSETVLNYDNFSEKIQAKTKAITEKSHVESSGQPLFVTKSKPCDAGDKGLETVSAKNVRETCEKLEGFLNDTLQGSFTSDKTTFHQNKDQLWSDVERVLSEFRTQQIVSSLIANTQDAILNLRDRTNKINIRKDAENLRFQYEQGELTDVSMPSSALHSVRQLIEEGQVKHVNRFFESEKHKNQAWRSRQQLEEIKQNIDKILVQKFQDKPGELQLARNLIDTNLALAADRSGLHCSLAEAEQLRESISKGIQEKEVLQAKFYKIKTFKDLTEQKQNLIRVLAKQNLNSRSRLDSQQTEISNYIKNSLTSHHSDTKTLTDSLRNRILQEMDKFSTLSLPYLIYLYLDGANKVSGLDLSINHYHHPACIASRQPLQTLIKHLHFPTYKAPECLLPWCLSMKTETDSYRSLMESQNTASRRVYGLQDRIDTIENITELCSKVSEHDKHQMETLLPLLQKSITLATKGLKDCSQLNEDIQAWIDQPAQFSTPWLKHDKYTFKQLLERWTVLCTRLRQIQLQKTGDT
;
A
#
# COMPACT_ATOMS: atom_id res chain seq x y z
N MET A 1 -83.76 -10.01 -3.44
CA MET A 1 -83.51 -11.41 -3.86
C MET A 1 -82.35 -11.43 -4.85
N SER A 2 -81.14 -11.14 -4.36
CA SER A 2 -80.01 -10.72 -5.22
C SER A 2 -78.68 -11.34 -4.81
N SER A 3 -78.72 -12.59 -4.30
CA SER A 3 -77.55 -13.24 -3.71
C SER A 3 -77.25 -14.65 -4.26
N SER A 4 -78.06 -15.19 -5.17
CA SER A 4 -77.86 -16.56 -5.70
C SER A 4 -77.16 -16.65 -7.06
N THR A 5 -77.07 -15.57 -7.84
CA THR A 5 -76.50 -15.60 -9.21
C THR A 5 -75.01 -15.24 -9.27
N GLY A 6 -74.49 -14.52 -8.27
CA GLY A 6 -73.07 -14.10 -8.21
C GLY A 6 -72.09 -15.20 -7.79
N ALA A 7 -72.54 -16.20 -7.01
CA ALA A 7 -71.68 -17.29 -6.54
C ALA A 7 -71.35 -18.32 -7.64
N THR A 8 -72.27 -18.53 -8.59
CA THR A 8 -72.11 -19.52 -9.68
C THR A 8 -71.20 -19.01 -10.80
N VAL A 9 -71.17 -17.69 -11.05
CA VAL A 9 -70.29 -17.08 -12.07
C VAL A 9 -68.84 -17.00 -11.58
N ARG A 10 -68.61 -16.64 -10.30
CA ARG A 10 -67.26 -16.62 -9.71
C ARG A 10 -66.60 -18.00 -9.65
N LYS A 11 -67.35 -19.06 -9.33
CA LYS A 11 -66.81 -20.42 -9.33
C LYS A 11 -66.42 -20.92 -10.73
N LYS A 12 -67.15 -20.54 -11.78
CA LYS A 12 -66.86 -20.95 -13.17
C LYS A 12 -65.60 -20.27 -13.75
N THR A 13 -65.34 -19.02 -13.39
CA THR A 13 -64.11 -18.31 -13.79
C THR A 13 -62.89 -18.79 -13.03
N GLU A 14 -63.01 -19.10 -11.73
CA GLU A 14 -61.91 -19.69 -10.94
C GLU A 14 -61.49 -21.07 -11.46
N THR A 15 -62.44 -21.93 -11.88
CA THR A 15 -62.11 -23.24 -12.48
C THR A 15 -61.43 -23.13 -13.85
N ARG A 16 -61.72 -22.10 -14.65
CA ARG A 16 -61.08 -21.90 -15.96
C ARG A 16 -59.64 -21.40 -15.84
N VAL A 17 -59.37 -20.55 -14.86
CA VAL A 17 -58.01 -20.05 -14.58
C VAL A 17 -57.13 -21.15 -13.99
N ALA A 18 -57.69 -22.02 -13.15
CA ALA A 18 -56.97 -23.15 -12.57
C ALA A 18 -56.51 -24.19 -13.63
N ASP A 19 -57.34 -24.51 -14.62
CA ASP A 19 -57.00 -25.45 -15.72
C ASP A 19 -55.93 -24.88 -16.66
N VAL A 20 -55.95 -23.57 -16.94
CA VAL A 20 -54.92 -22.92 -17.77
C VAL A 20 -53.58 -22.82 -17.02
N ALA A 21 -53.60 -22.56 -15.72
CA ALA A 21 -52.38 -22.50 -14.90
C ALA A 21 -51.67 -23.86 -14.78
N GLU A 22 -52.44 -24.96 -14.70
CA GLU A 22 -51.89 -26.32 -14.68
C GLU A 22 -51.24 -26.69 -16.02
N LYS A 23 -51.92 -26.42 -17.14
CA LYS A 23 -51.39 -26.63 -18.50
C LYS A 23 -50.17 -25.77 -18.80
N LEU A 24 -50.15 -24.53 -18.32
CA LEU A 24 -49.02 -23.63 -18.50
C LEU A 24 -47.79 -24.13 -17.72
N LYS A 25 -47.98 -24.68 -16.52
CA LYS A 25 -46.92 -25.28 -15.73
C LYS A 25 -46.33 -26.51 -16.42
N GLU A 26 -47.18 -27.44 -16.89
CA GLU A 26 -46.74 -28.61 -17.66
C GLU A 26 -45.99 -28.20 -18.93
N TRP A 27 -46.54 -27.26 -19.69
CA TRP A 27 -45.91 -26.74 -20.91
C TRP A 27 -44.54 -26.07 -20.64
N ALA A 28 -44.42 -25.26 -19.58
CA ALA A 28 -43.17 -24.58 -19.27
C ALA A 28 -42.08 -25.55 -18.75
N ILE A 29 -42.44 -26.48 -17.87
CA ILE A 29 -41.49 -27.37 -17.20
C ILE A 29 -41.17 -28.60 -18.06
N GLU A 30 -42.16 -29.22 -18.68
CA GLU A 30 -41.98 -30.49 -19.40
C GLU A 30 -41.70 -30.29 -20.90
N GLU A 31 -42.50 -29.48 -21.59
CA GLU A 31 -42.35 -29.25 -23.05
C GLU A 31 -41.20 -28.28 -23.35
N MET A 32 -41.12 -27.15 -22.63
CA MET A 32 -40.10 -26.12 -22.85
C MET A 32 -38.84 -26.28 -21.99
N LYS A 33 -38.84 -27.17 -20.99
CA LYS A 33 -37.72 -27.40 -20.05
C LYS A 33 -37.16 -26.11 -19.46
N PHE A 34 -38.05 -25.24 -19.01
CA PHE A 34 -37.69 -23.94 -18.48
C PHE A 34 -36.78 -24.06 -17.25
N ASN A 35 -35.62 -23.40 -17.32
CA ASN A 35 -34.68 -23.27 -16.22
C ASN A 35 -34.41 -21.77 -15.97
N PRO A 36 -34.34 -21.31 -14.70
CA PRO A 36 -33.99 -19.93 -14.39
C PRO A 36 -32.61 -19.54 -14.96
N GLN A 37 -32.53 -18.39 -15.65
CA GLN A 37 -31.28 -17.89 -16.24
C GLN A 37 -30.92 -16.48 -15.71
N GLY A 38 -29.65 -16.11 -15.76
CA GLY A 38 -29.16 -14.80 -15.32
C GLY A 38 -29.08 -14.62 -13.79
N LYS A 39 -29.58 -13.50 -13.25
CA LYS A 39 -29.51 -13.19 -11.80
C LYS A 39 -30.31 -14.16 -10.91
N TYR A 40 -31.11 -15.05 -11.51
CA TYR A 40 -32.02 -15.97 -10.83
C TYR A 40 -31.64 -17.44 -11.00
N VAL A 41 -30.41 -17.77 -11.42
CA VAL A 41 -29.96 -19.17 -11.66
C VAL A 41 -30.15 -20.11 -10.45
N ASN A 42 -30.20 -19.57 -9.22
CA ASN A 42 -30.41 -20.34 -7.98
C ASN A 42 -31.78 -20.09 -7.32
N SER A 43 -32.73 -19.43 -7.99
CA SER A 43 -34.07 -19.24 -7.45
C SER A 43 -34.89 -20.52 -7.55
N LYS A 44 -35.80 -20.75 -6.59
CA LYS A 44 -36.76 -21.86 -6.64
C LYS A 44 -37.59 -21.78 -7.92
N LEU A 45 -37.90 -22.93 -8.52
CA LEU A 45 -38.84 -22.97 -9.65
C LEU A 45 -40.20 -22.40 -9.20
N PRO A 46 -40.91 -21.64 -10.05
CA PRO A 46 -42.21 -21.08 -9.69
C PRO A 46 -43.20 -22.17 -9.26
N GLU A 47 -43.94 -21.92 -8.19
CA GLU A 47 -44.96 -22.85 -7.68
C GLU A 47 -46.30 -22.64 -8.40
N TYR A 48 -47.24 -23.57 -8.21
CA TYR A 48 -48.53 -23.52 -8.91
C TYR A 48 -49.30 -22.21 -8.68
N ASP A 49 -49.20 -21.63 -7.47
CA ASP A 49 -49.86 -20.37 -7.16
C ASP A 49 -49.25 -19.17 -7.93
N ASP A 50 -47.97 -19.22 -8.28
CA ASP A 50 -47.32 -18.20 -9.13
C ASP A 50 -47.88 -18.26 -10.56
N PHE A 51 -48.09 -19.47 -11.10
CA PHE A 51 -48.73 -19.68 -12.40
C PHE A 51 -50.21 -19.27 -12.39
N LYS A 52 -50.90 -19.51 -11.27
CA LYS A 52 -52.30 -19.12 -11.09
C LYS A 52 -52.47 -17.60 -11.09
N ASP A 53 -51.50 -16.86 -10.57
CA ASP A 53 -51.54 -15.40 -10.53
C ASP A 53 -51.31 -14.76 -11.91
N ILE A 54 -50.40 -15.30 -12.73
CA ILE A 54 -50.16 -14.82 -14.10
C ILE A 54 -51.26 -15.23 -15.10
N CYS A 55 -52.07 -16.22 -14.76
CA CYS A 55 -53.22 -16.66 -15.56
C CYS A 55 -54.52 -15.92 -15.19
N ARG A 56 -54.49 -14.86 -14.37
CA ARG A 56 -55.69 -14.08 -14.03
C ARG A 56 -56.07 -13.08 -15.13
N GLY A 57 -57.37 -12.89 -15.33
CA GLY A 57 -57.91 -11.88 -16.26
C GLY A 57 -57.69 -12.23 -17.75
N PRO A 58 -57.51 -11.23 -18.64
CA PRO A 58 -57.38 -11.46 -20.09
C PRO A 58 -56.14 -12.27 -20.48
N MET A 59 -55.18 -12.44 -19.55
CA MET A 59 -53.97 -13.22 -19.78
C MET A 59 -54.22 -14.73 -19.88
N ALA A 60 -55.34 -15.23 -19.33
CA ALA A 60 -55.71 -16.65 -19.43
C ALA A 60 -55.87 -17.13 -20.88
N GLU A 61 -56.47 -16.30 -21.74
CA GLU A 61 -56.71 -16.68 -23.15
C GLU A 61 -55.42 -16.65 -23.98
N ILE A 62 -54.51 -15.73 -23.67
CA ILE A 62 -53.19 -15.65 -24.30
C ILE A 62 -52.36 -16.87 -23.92
N TRP A 63 -52.30 -17.22 -22.62
CA TRP A 63 -51.55 -18.40 -22.18
C TRP A 63 -52.12 -19.69 -22.75
N LYS A 64 -53.45 -19.80 -22.85
CA LYS A 64 -54.09 -20.92 -23.52
C LYS A 64 -53.68 -21.02 -24.99
N PHE A 65 -53.62 -19.91 -25.72
CA PHE A 65 -53.15 -19.91 -27.10
C PHE A 65 -51.68 -20.35 -27.22
N VAL A 66 -50.83 -19.89 -26.31
CA VAL A 66 -49.40 -20.25 -26.30
C VAL A 66 -49.20 -21.74 -26.03
N THR A 67 -49.89 -22.30 -25.03
CA THR A 67 -49.79 -23.73 -24.70
C THR A 67 -50.29 -24.62 -25.84
N ASP A 68 -51.28 -24.16 -26.62
CA ASP A 68 -51.86 -24.95 -27.71
C ASP A 68 -51.04 -24.90 -29.01
N ASN A 69 -50.27 -23.82 -29.25
CA ASN A 69 -49.66 -23.54 -30.56
C ASN A 69 -48.12 -23.49 -30.57
N VAL A 70 -47.47 -23.39 -29.42
CA VAL A 70 -46.02 -23.24 -29.33
C VAL A 70 -45.41 -24.53 -28.78
N TYR A 71 -44.52 -25.17 -29.54
CA TYR A 71 -43.89 -26.45 -29.17
C TYR A 71 -42.37 -26.37 -29.27
N SER A 72 -41.66 -27.26 -28.59
CA SER A 72 -40.20 -27.28 -28.64
C SER A 72 -39.67 -27.60 -30.05
N VAL A 73 -38.47 -27.12 -30.39
CA VAL A 73 -37.83 -27.38 -31.69
C VAL A 73 -37.68 -28.88 -31.95
N GLN A 74 -37.49 -29.69 -30.90
CA GLN A 74 -37.37 -31.14 -31.00
C GLN A 74 -38.72 -31.79 -31.36
N THR A 75 -39.81 -31.36 -30.72
CA THR A 75 -41.18 -31.81 -31.02
C THR A 75 -41.56 -31.43 -32.45
N VAL A 76 -41.28 -30.20 -32.88
CA VAL A 76 -41.52 -29.73 -34.26
C VAL A 76 -40.70 -30.53 -35.28
N LYS A 77 -39.43 -30.82 -34.99
CA LYS A 77 -38.57 -31.64 -35.88
C LYS A 77 -39.10 -33.07 -36.01
N LYS A 78 -39.60 -33.67 -34.93
CA LYS A 78 -40.25 -34.99 -34.93
C LYS A 78 -41.54 -34.98 -35.75
N VAL A 79 -42.39 -33.97 -35.59
CA VAL A 79 -43.63 -33.81 -36.38
C VAL A 79 -43.32 -33.58 -37.86
N LYS A 80 -42.33 -32.74 -38.20
CA LYS A 80 -41.87 -32.50 -39.57
C LYS A 80 -41.28 -33.75 -40.21
N GLY A 81 -40.52 -34.55 -39.45
CA GLY A 81 -40.03 -35.86 -39.89
C GLY A 81 -41.16 -36.85 -40.18
N ASN A 82 -42.18 -36.91 -39.31
CA ASN A 82 -43.36 -37.75 -39.51
C ASN A 82 -44.21 -37.31 -40.72
N LEU A 83 -44.31 -36.01 -40.98
CA LEU A 83 -44.96 -35.46 -42.18
C LEU A 83 -44.18 -35.79 -43.46
N ALA A 84 -42.85 -35.70 -43.44
CA ALA A 84 -42.01 -36.10 -44.56
C ALA A 84 -42.14 -37.59 -44.90
N LEU A 85 -42.31 -38.45 -43.88
CA LEU A 85 -42.57 -39.89 -44.05
C LEU A 85 -43.95 -40.16 -44.68
N LYS A 86 -44.99 -39.38 -44.34
CA LYS A 86 -46.30 -39.45 -45.02
C LYS A 86 -46.25 -38.95 -46.47
N GLY A 87 -45.37 -38.00 -46.80
CA GLY A 87 -45.17 -37.49 -48.16
C GLY A 87 -44.60 -38.54 -49.13
N HIS A 88 -43.73 -39.43 -48.64
CA HIS A 88 -43.10 -40.47 -49.46
C HIS A 88 -44.01 -41.67 -49.76
N GLN A 89 -45.13 -41.85 -49.06
CA GLN A 89 -46.05 -42.97 -49.28
C GLN A 89 -47.07 -42.75 -50.40
N ARG A 90 -47.14 -41.57 -51.04
CA ARG A 90 -48.13 -41.23 -52.09
C ARG A 90 -47.62 -41.33 -53.54
N HIS A 91 -46.60 -42.16 -53.82
CA HIS A 91 -46.25 -42.54 -55.19
C HIS A 91 -46.54 -44.03 -55.47
N ARG A 92 -47.81 -44.44 -55.38
CA ARG A 92 -48.26 -45.63 -56.13
C ARG A 92 -48.52 -45.20 -57.57
N ARG A 93 -47.58 -45.53 -58.47
CA ARG A 93 -47.80 -45.45 -59.92
C ARG A 93 -48.96 -46.38 -60.28
N TYR A 94 -50.10 -45.81 -60.65
CA TYR A 94 -51.14 -46.55 -61.39
C TYR A 94 -50.64 -46.75 -62.82
N ALA A 95 -50.08 -47.93 -63.10
CA ALA A 95 -49.82 -48.38 -64.46
C ALA A 95 -51.15 -48.89 -65.04
N VAL A 96 -51.85 -48.05 -65.80
CA VAL A 96 -53.02 -48.46 -66.58
C VAL A 96 -52.53 -49.01 -67.91
N GLN A 97 -52.64 -50.33 -68.10
CA GLN A 97 -52.60 -50.94 -69.44
C GLN A 97 -53.85 -50.48 -70.20
N LEU A 98 -53.67 -49.80 -71.34
CA LEU A 98 -54.76 -49.35 -72.20
C LEU A 98 -54.74 -50.12 -73.52
N GLN A 99 -55.94 -50.52 -73.95
CA GLN A 99 -56.27 -51.07 -75.26
C GLN A 99 -56.11 -49.98 -76.35
N PRO A 100 -55.66 -50.33 -77.57
CA PRO A 100 -55.32 -49.36 -78.60
C PRO A 100 -56.54 -48.96 -79.45
N GLY A 101 -56.74 -47.66 -79.67
CA GLY A 101 -57.60 -47.16 -80.74
C GLY A 101 -58.47 -45.97 -80.36
N SER A 102 -58.01 -44.76 -80.68
CA SER A 102 -58.79 -43.61 -81.19
C SER A 102 -57.92 -42.35 -81.14
N LYS A 103 -58.41 -41.26 -81.76
CA LYS A 103 -57.78 -39.94 -81.99
C LYS A 103 -57.35 -39.15 -80.73
N PHE A 104 -57.06 -39.84 -79.62
CA PHE A 104 -56.49 -39.32 -78.39
C PHE A 104 -54.95 -39.35 -78.36
N ASN A 105 -54.30 -39.95 -79.37
CA ASN A 105 -52.83 -40.03 -79.41
C ASN A 105 -52.17 -38.70 -79.78
N GLU A 106 -52.65 -37.96 -80.78
CA GLU A 106 -52.02 -36.69 -81.22
C GLU A 106 -51.95 -35.64 -80.11
N LYS A 107 -53.08 -35.34 -79.45
CA LYS A 107 -53.12 -34.34 -78.38
C LYS A 107 -52.42 -34.77 -77.10
N LYS A 108 -52.31 -36.10 -76.88
CA LYS A 108 -51.53 -36.66 -75.78
C LYS A 108 -50.04 -36.63 -76.09
N GLU A 109 -49.65 -36.80 -77.36
CA GLU A 109 -48.29 -36.72 -77.85
C GLU A 109 -47.78 -35.27 -77.82
N GLU A 110 -48.59 -34.29 -78.25
CA GLU A 110 -48.31 -32.86 -78.06
C GLU A 110 -48.12 -32.48 -76.58
N LEU A 111 -49.03 -32.91 -75.69
CA LEU A 111 -48.89 -32.67 -74.25
C LEU A 111 -47.71 -33.45 -73.63
N PHE A 112 -47.33 -34.60 -74.20
CA PHE A 112 -46.16 -35.35 -73.76
C PHE A 112 -44.88 -34.63 -74.19
N GLU A 113 -44.83 -34.12 -75.41
CA GLU A 113 -43.75 -33.29 -75.95
C GLU A 113 -43.61 -31.99 -75.14
N GLU A 114 -44.72 -31.29 -74.87
CA GLU A 114 -44.73 -30.08 -74.04
C GLU A 114 -44.28 -30.38 -72.60
N ARG A 115 -44.74 -31.48 -72.00
CA ARG A 115 -44.27 -31.93 -70.68
C ARG A 115 -42.79 -32.30 -70.71
N THR A 116 -42.29 -32.93 -71.77
CA THR A 116 -40.85 -33.24 -71.89
C THR A 116 -40.01 -31.99 -72.10
N ASN A 117 -40.51 -31.00 -72.84
CA ASN A 117 -39.85 -29.71 -73.05
C ASN A 117 -39.81 -28.91 -71.74
N LEU A 118 -40.94 -28.78 -71.03
CA LEU A 118 -41.00 -28.15 -69.71
C LEU A 118 -40.16 -28.89 -68.67
N SER A 119 -40.13 -30.23 -68.71
CA SER A 119 -39.25 -31.02 -67.85
C SER A 119 -37.77 -30.77 -68.16
N GLY A 120 -37.41 -30.61 -69.43
CA GLY A 120 -36.06 -30.25 -69.88
C GLY A 120 -35.64 -28.85 -69.43
N GLN A 121 -36.55 -27.87 -69.57
CA GLN A 121 -36.34 -26.51 -69.09
C GLN A 121 -36.22 -26.47 -67.56
N LEU A 122 -37.02 -27.25 -66.83
CA LEU A 122 -36.94 -27.36 -65.39
C LEU A 122 -35.61 -28.00 -64.94
N THR A 123 -35.12 -29.02 -65.66
CA THR A 123 -33.81 -29.61 -65.36
C THR A 123 -32.66 -28.65 -65.64
N ASN A 124 -32.73 -27.85 -66.71
CA ASN A 124 -31.72 -26.85 -67.03
C ASN A 124 -31.74 -25.70 -66.01
N CYS A 125 -32.91 -25.19 -65.64
CA CYS A 125 -33.04 -24.19 -64.59
C CYS A 125 -32.53 -24.72 -63.25
N ASN A 126 -32.79 -25.99 -62.92
CA ASN A 126 -32.27 -26.62 -61.69
C ASN A 126 -30.74 -26.82 -61.74
N SER A 127 -30.13 -27.05 -62.91
CA SER A 127 -28.67 -27.08 -63.03
C SER A 127 -28.06 -25.68 -62.90
N ASP A 128 -28.70 -24.66 -63.46
CA ASP A 128 -28.23 -23.28 -63.37
C ASP A 128 -28.33 -22.75 -61.94
N VAL A 129 -29.42 -23.06 -61.22
CA VAL A 129 -29.56 -22.76 -59.79
C VAL A 129 -28.46 -23.43 -58.98
N LYS A 130 -28.17 -24.72 -59.21
CA LYS A 130 -27.06 -25.40 -58.54
C LYS A 130 -25.69 -24.80 -58.86
N HIS A 131 -25.49 -24.35 -60.10
CA HIS A 131 -24.25 -23.68 -60.49
C HIS A 131 -24.10 -22.34 -59.75
N LEU A 132 -25.16 -21.53 -59.71
CA LEU A 132 -25.18 -20.26 -58.97
C LEU A 132 -25.02 -20.46 -57.46
N GLU A 133 -25.63 -21.49 -56.88
CA GLU A 133 -25.44 -21.85 -55.46
C GLU A 133 -23.98 -22.21 -55.17
N ASN A 134 -23.33 -22.98 -56.04
CA ASN A 134 -21.92 -23.33 -55.90
C ASN A 134 -20.99 -22.11 -56.06
N ASP A 135 -21.27 -21.24 -57.02
CA ASP A 135 -20.51 -20.01 -57.23
C ASP A 135 -20.70 -19.02 -56.08
N LEU A 136 -21.92 -18.87 -55.55
CA LEU A 136 -22.18 -18.07 -54.36
C LEU A 136 -21.43 -18.61 -53.15
N HIS A 137 -21.41 -19.93 -52.95
CA HIS A 137 -20.66 -20.52 -51.83
C HIS A 137 -19.15 -20.38 -52.01
N ARG A 138 -18.64 -20.44 -53.24
CA ARG A 138 -17.23 -20.13 -53.53
C ARG A 138 -16.91 -18.67 -53.22
N LEU A 139 -17.73 -17.74 -53.69
CA LEU A 139 -17.58 -16.30 -53.44
C LEU A 139 -17.65 -15.98 -51.94
N GLU A 140 -18.58 -16.59 -51.21
CA GLU A 140 -18.69 -16.46 -49.76
C GLU A 140 -17.40 -16.89 -49.05
N LYS A 141 -16.84 -18.05 -49.44
CA LYS A 141 -15.57 -18.54 -48.88
C LYS A 141 -14.39 -17.63 -49.23
N ASP A 142 -14.35 -17.09 -50.44
CA ASP A 142 -13.31 -16.17 -50.87
C ASP A 142 -13.42 -14.83 -50.13
N ILE A 143 -14.62 -14.29 -49.95
CA ILE A 143 -14.87 -13.08 -49.15
C ILE A 143 -14.39 -13.29 -47.71
N LEU A 144 -14.80 -14.38 -47.06
CA LEU A 144 -14.38 -14.68 -45.68
C LEU A 144 -12.86 -14.83 -45.56
N ARG A 145 -12.21 -15.44 -46.56
CA ARG A 145 -10.74 -15.53 -46.61
C ARG A 145 -10.12 -14.13 -46.71
N THR A 146 -10.60 -13.31 -47.64
CA THR A 146 -10.09 -11.94 -47.82
C THR A 146 -10.35 -11.03 -46.60
N GLU A 147 -11.49 -11.18 -45.93
CA GLU A 147 -11.80 -10.45 -44.69
C GLU A 147 -10.87 -10.89 -43.55
N HIS A 148 -10.58 -12.19 -43.45
CA HIS A 148 -9.64 -12.70 -42.45
C HIS A 148 -8.21 -12.20 -42.71
N GLU A 149 -7.76 -12.26 -43.96
CA GLU A 149 -6.45 -11.73 -44.38
C GLU A 149 -6.36 -10.21 -44.14
N TYR A 150 -7.39 -9.46 -44.51
CA TYR A 150 -7.46 -8.02 -44.26
C TYR A 150 -7.46 -7.70 -42.76
N LYS A 151 -8.17 -8.46 -41.94
CA LYS A 151 -8.17 -8.28 -40.49
C LYS A 151 -6.80 -8.54 -39.88
N SER A 152 -6.12 -9.60 -40.32
CA SER A 152 -4.76 -9.92 -39.86
C SER A 152 -3.79 -8.80 -40.22
N THR A 153 -3.86 -8.23 -41.43
CA THR A 153 -2.97 -7.14 -41.82
C THR A 153 -3.27 -5.84 -41.08
N VAL A 154 -4.55 -5.53 -40.81
CA VAL A 154 -4.92 -4.39 -39.96
C VAL A 154 -4.40 -4.54 -38.54
N ASP A 155 -4.52 -5.74 -37.94
CA ASP A 155 -4.01 -6.01 -36.60
C ASP A 155 -2.47 -5.85 -36.54
N GLU A 156 -1.75 -6.30 -37.58
CA GLU A 156 -0.29 -6.10 -37.72
C GLU A 156 0.09 -4.61 -37.87
N VAL A 157 -0.65 -3.85 -38.68
CA VAL A 157 -0.42 -2.41 -38.85
C VAL A 157 -0.67 -1.66 -37.54
N GLU A 158 -1.75 -1.98 -36.82
CA GLU A 158 -2.01 -1.38 -35.51
C GLU A 158 -0.91 -1.70 -34.49
N ASP A 159 -0.36 -2.91 -34.48
CA ASP A 159 0.74 -3.29 -33.60
C ASP A 159 2.03 -2.53 -33.96
N LEU A 160 2.32 -2.37 -35.26
CA LEU A 160 3.45 -1.57 -35.73
C LEU A 160 3.30 -0.09 -35.35
N ASP A 161 2.11 0.49 -35.51
CA ASP A 161 1.83 1.88 -35.12
C ASP A 161 1.98 2.08 -33.60
N LYS A 162 1.49 1.12 -32.80
CA LYS A 162 1.65 1.13 -31.33
C LYS A 162 3.14 1.07 -30.95
N LYS A 163 3.92 0.18 -31.58
CA LYS A 163 5.37 0.07 -31.36
C LYS A 163 6.10 1.34 -31.78
N SER A 164 5.75 1.91 -32.93
CA SER A 164 6.35 3.15 -33.44
C SER A 164 6.09 4.32 -32.49
N CYS A 165 4.84 4.50 -32.05
CA CYS A 165 4.48 5.54 -31.09
C CYS A 165 5.21 5.37 -29.75
N LEU A 166 5.32 4.14 -29.24
CA LEU A 166 6.05 3.87 -28.01
C LEU A 166 7.55 4.20 -28.15
N LEU A 167 8.17 3.83 -29.27
CA LEU A 167 9.56 4.15 -29.57
C LEU A 167 9.77 5.65 -29.73
N GLU A 168 8.84 6.37 -30.34
CA GLU A 168 8.90 7.83 -30.49
C GLU A 168 8.82 8.53 -29.12
N VAL A 169 7.89 8.11 -28.26
CA VAL A 169 7.79 8.64 -26.89
C VAL A 169 9.06 8.34 -26.09
N PHE A 170 9.59 7.11 -26.19
CA PHE A 170 10.83 6.73 -25.52
C PHE A 170 12.03 7.53 -26.05
N SER A 171 12.15 7.70 -27.36
CA SER A 171 13.20 8.51 -27.99
C SER A 171 13.14 9.98 -27.56
N ARG A 172 11.94 10.56 -27.49
CA ARG A 172 11.72 11.92 -26.97
C ARG A 172 12.14 12.02 -25.50
N GLN A 173 11.75 11.06 -24.67
CA GLN A 173 12.14 11.02 -23.26
C GLN A 173 13.66 10.90 -23.10
N CYS A 174 14.32 10.06 -23.89
CA CYS A 174 15.78 9.97 -23.91
C CYS A 174 16.42 11.31 -24.30
N SER A 175 15.90 11.98 -25.33
CA SER A 175 16.41 13.29 -25.78
C SER A 175 16.25 14.38 -24.72
N GLU A 176 15.07 14.46 -24.08
CA GLU A 176 14.85 15.38 -22.95
C GLU A 176 15.77 15.09 -21.77
N THR A 177 16.01 13.80 -21.49
CA THR A 177 16.90 13.37 -20.42
C THR A 177 18.36 13.76 -20.72
N VAL A 178 18.81 13.61 -21.98
CA VAL A 178 20.14 14.05 -22.43
C VAL A 178 20.29 15.57 -22.28
N LEU A 179 19.31 16.35 -22.74
CA LEU A 179 19.32 17.82 -22.57
C LEU A 179 19.37 18.24 -21.09
N ASN A 180 18.69 17.51 -20.21
CA ASN A 180 18.78 17.77 -18.78
C ASN A 180 20.17 17.47 -18.23
N TYR A 181 20.80 16.36 -18.64
CA TYR A 181 22.17 16.04 -18.26
C TYR A 181 23.19 17.06 -18.78
N ASP A 182 23.03 17.54 -20.02
CA ASP A 182 23.88 18.60 -20.57
C ASP A 182 23.75 19.90 -19.77
N ASN A 183 22.52 20.31 -19.45
CA ASN A 183 22.27 21.47 -18.58
C ASN A 183 22.91 21.31 -17.18
N PHE A 184 22.87 20.11 -16.60
CA PHE A 184 23.55 19.84 -15.33
C PHE A 184 25.06 19.88 -15.47
N SER A 185 25.60 19.29 -16.55
CA SER A 185 27.02 19.30 -16.87
C SER A 185 27.54 20.73 -17.04
N GLU A 186 26.83 21.58 -17.79
CA GLU A 186 27.17 23.00 -17.95
C GLU A 186 27.16 23.76 -16.62
N LYS A 187 26.14 23.56 -15.79
CA LYS A 187 26.07 24.18 -14.46
C LYS A 187 27.22 23.73 -13.56
N ILE A 188 27.57 22.45 -13.58
CA ILE A 188 28.70 21.91 -12.83
C ILE A 188 30.00 22.50 -13.36
N GLN A 189 30.23 22.49 -14.68
CA GLN A 189 31.42 23.08 -15.29
C GLN A 189 31.55 24.57 -15.00
N ALA A 190 30.46 25.34 -15.03
CA ALA A 190 30.46 26.75 -14.68
C ALA A 190 30.84 26.97 -13.21
N LYS A 191 30.29 26.17 -12.28
CA LYS A 191 30.67 26.22 -10.87
C LYS A 191 32.12 25.79 -10.63
N THR A 192 32.57 24.74 -11.31
CA THR A 192 33.96 24.27 -11.25
C THR A 192 34.91 25.34 -11.78
N LYS A 193 34.61 25.98 -12.93
CA LYS A 193 35.37 27.11 -13.46
C LYS A 193 35.42 28.28 -12.48
N ALA A 194 34.30 28.66 -11.88
CA ALA A 194 34.26 29.71 -10.88
C ALA A 194 35.10 29.36 -9.63
N ILE A 195 35.14 28.09 -9.22
CA ILE A 195 35.99 27.62 -8.10
C ILE A 195 37.47 27.59 -8.50
N THR A 196 37.80 27.14 -9.72
CA THR A 196 39.19 27.07 -10.20
C THR A 196 39.77 28.45 -10.50
N GLU A 197 38.99 29.37 -11.08
CA GLU A 197 39.37 30.78 -11.24
C GLU A 197 39.56 31.43 -9.88
N LYS A 198 38.64 31.15 -8.93
CA LYS A 198 38.83 31.56 -7.55
C LYS A 198 40.10 30.99 -6.95
N SER A 199 40.57 29.78 -7.31
CA SER A 199 41.79 29.13 -6.79
C SER A 199 43.11 29.66 -7.38
N HIS A 200 43.10 30.21 -8.60
CA HIS A 200 44.29 30.72 -9.29
C HIS A 200 44.74 32.13 -8.86
N VAL A 201 43.93 32.87 -8.10
CA VAL A 201 44.34 34.14 -7.49
C VAL A 201 45.28 33.86 -6.31
N GLU A 202 46.55 33.59 -6.58
CA GLU A 202 47.57 33.40 -5.55
C GLU A 202 47.60 34.58 -4.55
N SER A 203 47.82 34.20 -3.29
CA SER A 203 47.90 35.02 -2.09
C SER A 203 49.15 35.92 -2.07
N SER A 204 49.34 36.78 -3.08
CA SER A 204 50.53 37.65 -3.20
C SER A 204 50.26 39.14 -3.00
N GLY A 205 49.06 39.59 -2.64
CA GLY A 205 48.79 41.03 -2.58
C GLY A 205 47.51 41.47 -1.90
N GLN A 206 47.03 40.77 -0.87
CA GLN A 206 45.89 41.30 -0.12
C GLN A 206 46.33 42.50 0.73
N PRO A 207 45.71 43.69 0.57
CA PRO A 207 46.05 44.86 1.37
C PRO A 207 45.75 44.59 2.84
N LEU A 208 46.79 44.65 3.66
CA LEU A 208 46.70 44.56 5.12
C LEU A 208 46.25 45.93 5.66
N PHE A 209 45.16 45.95 6.44
CA PHE A 209 44.65 47.16 7.06
C PHE A 209 44.96 47.16 8.57
N VAL A 210 45.26 48.34 9.10
CA VAL A 210 45.52 48.55 10.54
C VAL A 210 44.18 48.79 11.24
N THR A 211 43.89 47.99 12.26
CA THR A 211 42.70 48.12 13.11
C THR A 211 42.80 49.39 13.97
N LYS A 212 41.79 50.25 13.91
CA LYS A 212 41.62 51.40 14.82
C LYS A 212 40.59 51.04 15.90
N SER A 213 40.98 50.27 16.91
CA SER A 213 40.14 50.06 18.11
C SER A 213 40.97 50.09 19.41
N LYS A 214 41.02 51.30 19.98
CA LYS A 214 41.31 51.71 21.38
C LYS A 214 42.75 51.60 21.95
N PRO A 215 43.11 52.52 22.88
CA PRO A 215 44.45 52.64 23.43
C PRO A 215 44.66 51.63 24.57
N CYS A 216 45.55 50.67 24.37
CA CYS A 216 46.24 49.99 25.44
C CYS A 216 47.72 49.98 25.12
N ASP A 217 48.52 50.46 26.06
CA ASP A 217 49.98 50.40 26.06
C ASP A 217 50.44 48.94 26.12
N ALA A 218 50.52 48.28 24.98
CA ALA A 218 51.38 47.14 24.73
C ALA A 218 51.43 46.96 23.20
N GLY A 219 52.62 47.07 22.63
CA GLY A 219 52.82 47.04 21.19
C GLY A 219 52.49 45.69 20.58
N ASP A 220 51.30 45.56 20.00
CA ASP A 220 51.13 44.85 18.73
C ASP A 220 49.85 45.32 18.04
N LYS A 221 49.97 46.16 17.00
CA LYS A 221 48.84 46.54 16.16
C LYS A 221 48.61 45.40 15.18
N GLY A 222 47.74 44.46 15.52
CA GLY A 222 47.42 43.31 14.68
C GLY A 222 47.02 43.76 13.27
N LEU A 223 47.84 43.42 12.28
CA LEU A 223 47.53 43.63 10.86
C LEU A 223 46.43 42.66 10.45
N GLU A 224 45.34 43.17 9.90
CA GLU A 224 44.20 42.33 9.50
C GLU A 224 44.04 42.29 7.97
N THR A 225 43.70 41.11 7.44
CA THR A 225 43.35 40.94 6.02
C THR A 225 41.93 41.44 5.73
N VAL A 226 41.63 41.77 4.47
CA VAL A 226 40.28 42.18 4.06
C VAL A 226 39.23 41.11 4.39
N SER A 227 39.58 39.84 4.21
CA SER A 227 38.69 38.73 4.60
C SER A 227 38.46 38.68 6.11
N ALA A 228 39.50 38.92 6.92
CA ALA A 228 39.37 38.90 8.38
C ALA A 228 38.51 40.06 8.89
N LYS A 229 38.68 41.26 8.32
CA LYS A 229 37.85 42.42 8.67
C LYS A 229 36.37 42.18 8.34
N ASN A 230 36.05 41.74 7.12
CA ASN A 230 34.66 41.53 6.69
C ASN A 230 33.99 40.40 7.49
N VAL A 231 34.73 39.34 7.81
CA VAL A 231 34.27 38.26 8.69
C VAL A 231 34.03 38.78 10.12
N ARG A 232 34.94 39.60 10.69
CA ARG A 232 34.75 40.17 12.01
C ARG A 232 33.53 41.09 12.07
N GLU A 233 33.39 42.02 11.12
CA GLU A 233 32.25 42.96 11.09
C GLU A 233 30.91 42.23 10.93
N THR A 234 30.86 41.15 10.13
CA THR A 234 29.64 40.34 10.01
C THR A 234 29.34 39.55 11.29
N CYS A 235 30.36 39.02 11.97
CA CYS A 235 30.21 38.41 13.29
C CYS A 235 29.74 39.42 14.37
N GLU A 236 30.28 40.65 14.38
CA GLU A 236 29.86 41.70 15.31
C GLU A 236 28.41 42.16 15.07
N LYS A 237 27.97 42.26 13.81
CA LYS A 237 26.56 42.52 13.49
C LYS A 237 25.65 41.39 13.95
N LEU A 238 26.09 40.13 13.79
CA LEU A 238 25.37 38.96 14.29
C LEU A 238 25.27 38.98 15.82
N GLU A 239 26.37 39.28 16.51
CA GLU A 239 26.39 39.45 17.96
C GLU A 239 25.43 40.55 18.41
N GLY A 240 25.45 41.73 17.76
CA GLY A 240 24.53 42.82 18.04
C GLY A 240 23.07 42.39 17.90
N PHE A 241 22.71 41.76 16.78
CA PHE A 241 21.36 41.26 16.54
C PHE A 241 20.92 40.22 17.59
N LEU A 242 21.80 39.30 17.98
CA LEU A 242 21.52 38.31 19.01
C LEU A 242 21.36 38.93 20.40
N ASN A 243 22.22 39.89 20.76
CA ASN A 243 22.13 40.62 22.03
C ASN A 243 20.83 41.44 22.12
N ASP A 244 20.47 42.14 21.05
CA ASP A 244 19.20 42.89 20.94
C ASP A 244 18.00 41.94 21.12
N THR A 245 18.05 40.78 20.47
CA THR A 245 17.02 39.73 20.61
C THR A 245 16.93 39.21 22.05
N LEU A 246 18.07 38.97 22.71
CA LEU A 246 18.14 38.48 24.10
C LEU A 246 17.69 39.54 25.12
N GLN A 247 17.98 40.81 24.87
CA GLN A 247 17.50 41.94 25.68
C GLN A 247 16.02 42.25 25.46
N GLY A 248 15.37 41.55 24.53
CA GLY A 248 13.95 41.66 24.26
C GLY A 248 13.55 42.90 23.48
N SER A 249 14.47 43.49 22.72
CA SER A 249 14.13 44.51 21.73
C SER A 249 13.48 43.86 20.50
N PHE A 250 12.40 43.12 20.72
CA PHE A 250 11.52 42.68 19.66
C PHE A 250 10.75 43.92 19.23
N THR A 251 11.11 44.49 18.07
CA THR A 251 10.24 45.49 17.43
C THR A 251 8.83 44.89 17.33
N SER A 252 7.80 45.65 17.71
CA SER A 252 6.41 45.18 17.67
C SER A 252 6.00 44.72 16.27
N ASP A 253 6.70 45.21 15.25
CA ASP A 253 6.60 44.81 13.85
C ASP A 253 7.45 43.59 13.52
N LYS A 254 6.79 42.44 13.34
CA LYS A 254 7.42 41.21 12.83
C LYS A 254 8.16 41.43 11.49
N THR A 255 7.68 42.36 10.67
CA THR A 255 8.25 42.69 9.35
C THR A 255 9.65 43.26 9.44
N THR A 256 9.90 44.20 10.37
CA THR A 256 11.23 44.80 10.57
C THR A 256 12.23 43.79 11.14
N PHE A 257 11.78 42.90 12.03
CA PHE A 257 12.62 41.81 12.54
C PHE A 257 13.04 40.84 11.41
N HIS A 258 12.11 40.44 10.55
CA HIS A 258 12.41 39.58 9.41
C HIS A 258 13.34 40.27 8.40
N GLN A 259 13.12 41.54 8.09
CA GLN A 259 13.99 42.33 7.21
C GLN A 259 15.41 42.45 7.76
N ASN A 260 15.59 42.74 9.06
CA ASN A 260 16.90 42.82 9.68
C ASN A 260 17.63 41.47 9.64
N LYS A 261 16.91 40.38 9.90
CA LYS A 261 17.44 39.01 9.79
C LYS A 261 17.87 38.71 8.34
N ASP A 262 17.03 39.03 7.36
CA ASP A 262 17.31 38.75 5.94
C ASP A 262 18.48 39.60 5.41
N GLN A 263 18.60 40.85 5.85
CA GLN A 263 19.76 41.70 5.57
C GLN A 263 21.04 41.12 6.16
N LEU A 264 20.97 40.57 7.38
CA LEU A 264 22.12 39.97 8.05
C LEU A 264 22.58 38.69 7.35
N TRP A 265 21.65 37.84 6.89
CA TRP A 265 21.98 36.68 6.08
C TRP A 265 22.51 37.06 4.69
N SER A 266 22.00 38.14 4.10
CA SER A 266 22.52 38.67 2.83
C SER A 266 23.97 39.16 2.99
N ASP A 267 24.29 39.82 4.11
CA ASP A 267 25.65 40.23 4.45
C ASP A 267 26.59 39.02 4.62
N VAL A 268 26.12 37.92 5.24
CA VAL A 268 26.86 36.66 5.37
C VAL A 268 27.06 35.99 4.01
N GLU A 269 26.03 35.93 3.19
CA GLU A 269 26.09 35.34 1.84
C GLU A 269 27.05 36.12 0.94
N ARG A 270 27.06 37.45 1.05
CA ARG A 270 28.04 38.30 0.36
C ARG A 270 29.47 37.89 0.73
N VAL A 271 29.80 37.80 2.03
CA VAL A 271 31.15 37.40 2.48
C VAL A 271 31.51 35.99 2.00
N LEU A 272 30.57 35.04 2.06
CA LEU A 272 30.77 33.68 1.54
C LEU A 272 30.98 33.63 0.02
N SER A 273 30.37 34.56 -0.72
CA SER A 273 30.51 34.64 -2.18
C SER A 273 31.81 35.30 -2.63
N GLU A 274 32.29 36.29 -1.87
CA GLU A 274 33.49 37.10 -2.19
C GLU A 274 34.81 36.41 -1.87
N PHE A 275 34.88 35.61 -0.79
CA PHE A 275 36.15 35.03 -0.30
C PHE A 275 36.19 33.49 -0.41
N ARG A 276 37.39 32.91 -0.47
CA ARG A 276 37.56 31.44 -0.46
C ARG A 276 37.21 30.89 0.92
N THR A 277 36.67 29.67 0.97
CA THR A 277 36.37 28.96 2.22
C THR A 277 37.59 28.88 3.15
N GLN A 278 38.79 28.63 2.61
CA GLN A 278 40.02 28.60 3.39
C GLN A 278 40.33 29.96 4.05
N GLN A 279 40.13 31.07 3.34
CA GLN A 279 40.36 32.42 3.87
C GLN A 279 39.35 32.76 4.96
N ILE A 280 38.08 32.39 4.77
CA ILE A 280 37.01 32.60 5.75
C ILE A 280 37.30 31.79 7.02
N VAL A 281 37.69 30.52 6.89
CA VAL A 281 38.04 29.66 8.02
C VAL A 281 39.27 30.21 8.75
N SER A 282 40.33 30.63 8.05
CA SER A 282 41.49 31.25 8.69
C SER A 282 41.14 32.54 9.43
N SER A 283 40.25 33.36 8.84
CA SER A 283 39.75 34.58 9.45
C SER A 283 38.90 34.32 10.69
N LEU A 284 38.05 33.29 10.67
CA LEU A 284 37.27 32.85 11.84
C LEU A 284 38.17 32.32 12.95
N ILE A 285 39.20 31.53 12.61
CA ILE A 285 40.18 31.02 13.57
C ILE A 285 40.90 32.19 14.26
N ALA A 286 41.38 33.16 13.47
CA ALA A 286 42.06 34.35 14.00
C ALA A 286 41.12 35.16 14.92
N ASN A 287 39.88 35.43 14.50
CA ASN A 287 38.91 36.16 15.30
C ASN A 287 38.56 35.42 16.60
N THR A 288 38.48 34.09 16.56
CA THR A 288 38.22 33.27 17.76
C THR A 288 39.42 33.30 18.72
N GLN A 289 40.65 33.22 18.20
CA GLN A 289 41.86 33.34 19.01
C GLN A 289 41.95 34.70 19.70
N ASP A 290 41.62 35.77 18.97
CA ASP A 290 41.61 37.13 19.51
C ASP A 290 40.51 37.33 20.56
N ALA A 291 39.33 36.73 20.35
CA ALA A 291 38.27 36.69 21.35
C ALA A 291 38.68 35.90 22.60
N ILE A 292 39.40 34.78 22.46
CA ILE A 292 39.94 33.99 23.58
C ILE A 292 40.95 34.81 24.39
N LEU A 293 41.86 35.53 23.72
CA LEU A 293 42.82 36.41 24.39
C LEU A 293 42.12 37.54 25.15
N ASN A 294 41.17 38.21 24.50
CA ASN A 294 40.34 39.24 25.14
C ASN A 294 39.55 38.71 26.34
N LEU A 295 38.96 37.50 26.23
CA LEU A 295 38.27 36.85 27.34
C LEU A 295 39.22 36.51 28.48
N ARG A 296 40.42 35.99 28.18
CA ARG A 296 41.45 35.71 29.19
C ARG A 296 41.88 36.98 29.91
N ASP A 297 42.12 38.06 29.18
CA ASP A 297 42.47 39.36 29.76
C ASP A 297 41.35 39.95 30.61
N ARG A 298 40.10 39.87 30.15
CA ARG A 298 38.94 40.27 30.95
C ARG A 298 38.80 39.41 32.20
N THR A 299 38.98 38.10 32.09
CA THR A 299 38.92 37.16 33.22
C THR A 299 40.01 37.46 34.24
N ASN A 300 41.24 37.74 33.79
CA ASN A 300 42.35 38.12 34.66
C ASN A 300 42.13 39.47 35.38
N LYS A 301 41.28 40.35 34.82
CA LYS A 301 40.88 41.62 35.44
C LYS A 301 39.77 41.46 36.48
N ILE A 302 39.08 40.31 36.55
CA ILE A 302 38.03 40.06 37.55
C ILE A 302 38.70 39.86 38.90
N ASN A 303 38.52 40.82 39.80
CA ASN A 303 38.99 40.73 41.18
C ASN A 303 37.81 40.35 42.08
N ILE A 304 37.65 39.04 42.31
CA ILE A 304 36.57 38.45 43.10
C ILE A 304 36.45 39.10 44.48
N ARG A 305 37.58 39.46 45.11
CA ARG A 305 37.60 40.10 46.43
C ARG A 305 37.01 41.51 46.38
N LYS A 306 37.41 42.31 45.40
CA LYS A 306 36.88 43.67 45.20
C LYS A 306 35.41 43.67 44.80
N ASP A 307 34.99 42.70 43.99
CA ASP A 307 33.58 42.55 43.60
C ASP A 307 32.71 42.06 44.78
N ALA A 308 33.22 41.14 45.60
CA ALA A 308 32.57 40.74 46.86
C ALA A 308 32.42 41.93 47.81
N GLU A 309 33.48 42.72 48.01
CA GLU A 309 33.45 43.95 48.83
C GLU A 309 32.42 44.97 48.30
N ASN A 310 32.36 45.19 46.98
CA ASN A 310 31.35 46.05 46.35
C ASN A 310 29.92 45.57 46.60
N LEU A 311 29.73 44.25 46.69
CA LEU A 311 28.46 43.59 46.99
C LEU A 311 28.20 43.45 48.50
N ARG A 312 29.10 43.95 49.37
CA ARG A 312 29.06 43.86 50.85
C ARG A 312 29.25 42.45 51.41
N PHE A 313 29.96 41.59 50.70
CA PHE A 313 30.43 40.28 51.15
C PHE A 313 31.92 40.32 51.47
N GLN A 314 32.35 39.62 52.53
CA GLN A 314 33.76 39.33 52.80
C GLN A 314 34.10 38.00 52.14
N TYR A 315 35.26 37.95 51.49
CA TYR A 315 35.79 36.74 50.87
C TYR A 315 37.04 36.30 51.64
N GLU A 316 36.91 35.24 52.45
CA GLU A 316 38.00 34.57 53.16
C GLU A 316 37.93 33.06 52.90
N GLN A 317 39.09 32.45 52.61
CA GLN A 317 39.27 31.00 52.43
C GLN A 317 38.28 30.29 51.49
N GLY A 318 37.81 30.96 50.44
CA GLY A 318 36.89 30.37 49.47
C GLY A 318 35.41 30.42 49.85
N GLU A 319 35.08 30.98 51.01
CA GLU A 319 33.70 31.20 51.45
C GLU A 319 33.33 32.69 51.40
N LEU A 320 32.08 32.96 50.99
CA LEU A 320 31.48 34.29 50.93
C LEU A 320 30.66 34.49 52.20
N THR A 321 31.10 35.39 53.07
CA THR A 321 30.36 35.78 54.28
C THR A 321 29.67 37.12 54.05
N ASP A 322 28.35 37.14 54.24
CA ASP A 322 27.55 38.36 54.10
C ASP A 322 27.86 39.32 55.26
N VAL A 323 28.39 40.50 54.94
CA VAL A 323 28.71 41.57 55.90
C VAL A 323 27.67 42.69 55.83
N SER A 324 26.56 42.48 55.10
CA SER A 324 25.42 43.36 55.25
C SER A 324 24.93 43.24 56.70
N MET A 325 25.25 44.27 57.50
CA MET A 325 24.63 44.49 58.80
C MET A 325 23.15 44.16 58.66
N PRO A 326 22.56 43.31 59.54
CA PRO A 326 21.15 42.99 59.45
C PRO A 326 20.43 44.32 59.41
N SER A 327 19.69 44.53 58.31
CA SER A 327 18.94 45.74 58.02
C SER A 327 18.33 46.19 59.33
N SER A 328 18.74 47.38 59.81
CA SER A 328 18.08 48.03 60.93
C SER A 328 16.58 47.88 60.67
N ALA A 329 15.94 47.06 61.50
CA ALA A 329 14.55 46.70 61.32
C ALA A 329 13.80 48.01 61.06
N LEU A 330 13.12 48.09 59.91
CA LEU A 330 12.35 49.25 59.53
C LEU A 330 11.47 49.61 60.72
N HIS A 331 11.79 50.71 61.41
CA HIS A 331 11.05 51.12 62.58
C HIS A 331 9.61 51.32 62.14
N SER A 332 8.67 50.72 62.86
CA SER A 332 7.27 50.91 62.53
C SER A 332 6.91 52.39 62.62
N VAL A 333 5.96 52.87 61.80
CA VAL A 333 5.50 54.28 61.84
C VAL A 333 5.12 54.69 63.26
N ARG A 334 4.57 53.75 64.05
CA ARG A 334 4.25 53.96 65.47
C ARG A 334 5.47 54.24 66.34
N GLN A 335 6.55 53.46 66.19
CA GLN A 335 7.81 53.70 66.91
C GLN A 335 8.42 55.07 66.57
N LEU A 336 8.40 55.48 65.29
CA LEU A 336 8.91 56.80 64.89
C LEU A 336 8.10 57.95 65.51
N ILE A 337 6.78 57.78 65.65
CA ILE A 337 5.92 58.75 66.32
C ILE A 337 6.21 58.79 67.82
N GLU A 338 6.34 57.64 68.47
CA GLU A 338 6.68 57.55 69.90
C GLU A 338 8.05 58.19 70.20
N GLU A 339 9.07 57.90 69.38
CA GLU A 339 10.39 58.56 69.49
C GLU A 339 10.32 60.07 69.25
N GLY A 340 9.51 60.51 68.27
CA GLY A 340 9.27 61.92 68.00
C GLY A 340 8.62 62.64 69.18
N GLN A 341 7.63 62.01 69.81
CA GLN A 341 6.96 62.52 71.00
C GLN A 341 7.93 62.64 72.19
N VAL A 342 8.74 61.61 72.44
CA VAL A 342 9.75 61.63 73.52
C VAL A 342 10.77 62.76 73.28
N LYS A 343 11.28 62.93 72.06
CA LYS A 343 12.20 64.03 71.72
C LYS A 343 11.56 65.40 71.94
N HIS A 344 10.29 65.58 71.58
CA HIS A 344 9.57 66.83 71.81
C HIS A 344 9.43 67.14 73.31
N VAL A 345 9.03 66.14 74.10
CA VAL A 345 8.89 66.27 75.57
C VAL A 345 10.23 66.61 76.22
N ASN A 346 11.31 65.92 75.83
CA ASN A 346 12.65 66.21 76.35
C ASN A 346 13.10 67.64 76.02
N ARG A 347 12.87 68.10 74.79
CA ARG A 347 13.20 69.48 74.38
C ARG A 347 12.42 70.53 75.18
N PHE A 348 11.16 70.24 75.53
CA PHE A 348 10.37 71.10 76.40
C PHE A 348 10.98 71.18 77.81
N PHE A 349 11.33 70.04 78.42
CA PHE A 349 11.98 70.00 79.73
C PHE A 349 13.30 70.77 79.76
N GLU A 350 14.15 70.61 78.74
CA GLU A 350 15.40 71.35 78.60
C GLU A 350 15.16 72.86 78.47
N SER A 351 14.18 73.26 77.66
CA SER A 351 13.83 74.68 77.49
C SER A 351 13.36 75.31 78.81
N GLU A 352 12.48 74.65 79.55
CA GLU A 352 12.01 75.13 80.86
C GLU A 352 13.14 75.17 81.89
N LYS A 353 14.05 74.20 81.87
CA LYS A 353 15.25 74.21 82.71
C LYS A 353 16.13 75.44 82.42
N HIS A 354 16.39 75.74 81.15
CA HIS A 354 17.19 76.90 80.74
C HIS A 354 16.51 78.23 81.08
N LYS A 355 15.19 78.37 80.87
CA LYS A 355 14.44 79.56 81.28
C LYS A 355 14.52 79.81 82.78
N ASN A 356 14.34 78.75 83.59
CA ASN A 356 14.45 78.86 85.04
C ASN A 356 15.87 79.26 85.49
N GLN A 357 16.91 78.74 84.84
CA GLN A 357 18.28 79.16 85.11
C GLN A 357 18.50 80.64 84.75
N ALA A 358 18.07 81.08 83.57
CA ALA A 358 18.18 82.47 83.14
C ALA A 358 17.46 83.44 84.08
N TRP A 359 16.26 83.06 84.55
CA TRP A 359 15.51 83.84 85.53
C TRP A 359 16.28 84.01 86.85
N ARG A 360 16.84 82.93 87.41
CA ARG A 360 17.66 82.99 88.63
C ARG A 360 18.90 83.86 88.46
N SER A 361 19.62 83.71 87.35
CA SER A 361 20.81 84.52 87.06
C SER A 361 20.47 86.02 86.94
N ARG A 362 19.30 86.35 86.37
CA ARG A 362 18.83 87.74 86.27
C ARG A 362 18.54 88.34 87.64
N GLN A 363 17.93 87.56 88.54
CA GLN A 363 17.68 88.01 89.91
C GLN A 363 19.00 88.28 90.66
N GLN A 364 19.97 87.37 90.56
CA GLN A 364 21.29 87.54 91.17
C GLN A 364 22.02 88.78 90.65
N LEU A 365 21.91 89.06 89.34
CA LEU A 365 22.49 90.26 88.74
C LEU A 365 21.89 91.55 89.32
N GLU A 366 20.57 91.61 89.51
CA GLU A 366 19.90 92.75 90.13
C GLU A 366 20.32 92.94 91.59
N GLU A 367 20.44 91.86 92.36
CA GLU A 367 20.94 91.90 93.75
C GLU A 367 22.38 92.46 93.82
N ILE A 368 23.27 91.99 92.94
CA ILE A 368 24.64 92.49 92.83
C ILE A 368 24.64 93.98 92.42
N LYS A 369 23.81 94.37 91.45
CA LYS A 369 23.69 95.76 90.99
C LYS A 369 23.28 96.69 92.14
N GLN A 370 22.28 96.29 92.94
CA GLN A 370 21.83 97.05 94.11
C GLN A 370 22.92 97.15 95.19
N ASN A 371 23.68 96.08 95.43
CA ASN A 371 24.78 96.10 96.39
C ASN A 371 25.93 97.01 95.95
N ILE A 372 26.28 96.99 94.67
CA ILE A 372 27.27 97.92 94.10
C ILE A 372 26.79 99.37 94.25
N ASP A 373 25.51 99.64 93.94
CA ASP A 373 24.96 101.00 94.07
C ASP A 373 25.01 101.53 95.51
N LYS A 374 24.71 100.69 96.51
CA LYS A 374 24.86 101.02 97.94
C LYS A 374 26.30 101.43 98.28
N ILE A 375 27.29 100.68 97.78
CA ILE A 375 28.73 100.96 98.01
C ILE A 375 29.14 102.28 97.35
N LEU A 376 28.64 102.57 96.14
CA LEU A 376 28.92 103.82 95.44
C LEU A 376 28.36 105.03 96.19
N VAL A 377 27.09 104.95 96.62
CA VAL A 377 26.43 106.01 97.40
C VAL A 377 27.20 106.29 98.69
N GLN A 378 27.69 105.24 99.37
CA GLN A 378 28.49 105.37 100.58
C GLN A 378 29.85 106.04 100.33
N LYS A 379 30.51 105.76 99.19
CA LYS A 379 31.84 106.31 98.87
C LYS A 379 31.84 107.74 98.33
N PHE A 380 30.77 108.17 97.66
CA PHE A 380 30.68 109.46 96.97
C PHE A 380 29.59 110.39 97.54
N GLN A 381 29.27 110.23 98.84
CA GLN A 381 28.15 110.89 99.52
C GLN A 381 28.13 112.42 99.36
N ASP A 382 29.32 113.06 99.29
CA ASP A 382 29.47 114.52 99.19
C ASP A 382 29.71 115.04 97.75
N LYS A 383 29.70 114.15 96.74
CA LYS A 383 30.07 114.48 95.35
C LYS A 383 29.10 113.86 94.32
N PRO A 384 27.97 114.52 94.04
CA PRO A 384 26.94 113.97 93.16
C PRO A 384 27.41 113.77 91.71
N GLY A 385 28.34 114.60 91.21
CA GLY A 385 28.91 114.46 89.86
C GLY A 385 29.81 113.24 89.71
N GLU A 386 30.67 112.95 90.70
CA GLU A 386 31.54 111.77 90.71
C GLU A 386 30.72 110.47 90.89
N LEU A 387 29.66 110.51 91.70
CA LEU A 387 28.72 109.39 91.86
C LEU A 387 28.02 109.03 90.54
N GLN A 388 27.53 110.03 89.79
CA GLN A 388 26.86 109.81 88.51
C GLN A 388 27.82 109.24 87.46
N LEU A 389 29.06 109.75 87.40
CA LEU A 389 30.10 109.21 86.51
C LEU A 389 30.46 107.76 86.86
N ALA A 390 30.56 107.42 88.15
CA ALA A 390 30.84 106.05 88.59
C ALA A 390 29.68 105.08 88.25
N ARG A 391 28.42 105.50 88.43
CA ARG A 391 27.24 104.74 87.99
C ARG A 391 27.24 104.51 86.48
N ASN A 392 27.45 105.57 85.70
CA ASN A 392 27.54 105.49 84.25
C ASN A 392 28.69 104.56 83.79
N LEU A 393 29.83 104.58 84.47
CA LEU A 393 30.96 103.69 84.18
C LEU A 393 30.61 102.22 84.45
N ILE A 394 29.89 101.92 85.53
CA ILE A 394 29.47 100.56 85.86
C ILE A 394 28.39 100.07 84.90
N ASP A 395 27.37 100.89 84.59
CA ASP A 395 26.34 100.55 83.62
C ASP A 395 26.93 100.34 82.22
N THR A 396 27.89 101.16 81.78
CA THR A 396 28.58 100.98 80.49
C THR A 396 29.48 99.74 80.47
N ASN A 397 30.19 99.42 81.56
CA ASN A 397 30.97 98.18 81.64
C ASN A 397 30.08 96.92 81.66
N LEU A 398 28.94 96.97 82.37
CA LEU A 398 27.95 95.88 82.36
C LEU A 398 27.33 95.71 80.96
N ALA A 399 26.96 96.80 80.29
CA ALA A 399 26.46 96.75 78.92
C ALA A 399 27.51 96.17 77.96
N LEU A 400 28.77 96.60 78.07
CA LEU A 400 29.86 96.08 77.23
C LEU A 400 30.14 94.59 77.48
N ALA A 401 30.05 94.13 78.74
CA ALA A 401 30.17 92.69 79.06
C ALA A 401 28.97 91.88 78.52
N ALA A 402 27.75 92.44 78.59
CA ALA A 402 26.56 91.86 77.98
C ALA A 402 26.70 91.76 76.45
N ASP A 403 27.16 92.82 75.79
CA ASP A 403 27.38 92.84 74.34
C ASP A 403 28.47 91.85 73.91
N ARG A 404 29.59 91.75 74.65
CA ARG A 404 30.64 90.75 74.39
C ARG A 404 30.14 89.32 74.52
N SER A 405 29.38 89.03 75.57
CA SER A 405 28.81 87.69 75.77
C SER A 405 27.70 87.37 74.75
N GLY A 406 26.87 88.34 74.41
CA GLY A 406 25.86 88.25 73.34
C GLY A 406 26.48 87.98 71.98
N LEU A 407 27.59 88.66 71.64
CA LEU A 407 28.36 88.40 70.43
C LEU A 407 28.92 86.96 70.42
N HIS A 408 29.51 86.50 71.53
CA HIS A 408 30.03 85.14 71.63
C HIS A 408 28.91 84.08 71.47
N CYS A 409 27.75 84.29 72.10
CA CYS A 409 26.60 83.39 71.94
C CYS A 409 26.09 83.38 70.49
N SER A 410 26.01 84.56 69.86
CA SER A 410 25.55 84.70 68.47
C SER A 410 26.51 84.01 67.48
N LEU A 411 27.82 84.09 67.72
CA LEU A 411 28.83 83.38 66.94
C LEU A 411 28.72 81.86 67.12
N ALA A 412 28.54 81.39 68.36
CA ALA A 412 28.36 79.96 68.65
C ALA A 412 27.08 79.40 68.00
N GLU A 413 25.97 80.13 68.04
CA GLU A 413 24.73 79.75 67.35
C GLU A 413 24.92 79.75 65.83
N ALA A 414 25.63 80.73 65.27
CA ALA A 414 25.93 80.76 63.84
C ALA A 414 26.78 79.55 63.39
N GLU A 415 27.72 79.10 64.22
CA GLU A 415 28.52 77.90 63.96
C GLU A 415 27.68 76.62 64.06
N GLN A 416 26.84 76.50 65.08
CA GLN A 416 25.91 75.36 65.23
C GLN A 416 24.90 75.28 64.06
N LEU A 417 24.41 76.43 63.60
CA LEU A 417 23.54 76.51 62.42
C LEU A 417 24.29 76.11 61.16
N ARG A 418 25.54 76.55 60.98
CA ARG A 418 26.39 76.12 59.85
C ARG A 418 26.62 74.62 59.85
N GLU A 419 26.91 74.02 61.00
CA GLU A 419 27.08 72.56 61.12
C GLU A 419 25.77 71.82 60.80
N SER A 420 24.63 72.32 61.29
CA SER A 420 23.31 71.74 61.02
C SER A 420 22.93 71.84 59.53
N ILE A 421 23.23 72.98 58.88
CA ILE A 421 23.04 73.14 57.43
C ILE A 421 23.92 72.16 56.66
N SER A 422 25.19 72.01 57.04
CA SER A 422 26.12 71.06 56.42
C SER A 422 25.62 69.61 56.53
N LYS A 423 25.19 69.19 57.72
CA LYS A 423 24.57 67.87 57.95
C LYS A 423 23.31 67.69 57.11
N GLY A 424 22.43 68.70 57.07
CA GLY A 424 21.20 68.66 56.28
C GLY A 424 21.45 68.55 54.77
N ILE A 425 22.50 69.19 54.26
CA ILE A 425 22.91 69.06 52.85
C ILE A 425 23.39 67.63 52.56
N GLN A 426 24.24 67.06 53.42
CA GLN A 426 24.71 65.67 53.27
C GLN A 426 23.55 64.66 53.31
N GLU A 427 22.62 64.81 54.25
CA GLU A 427 21.43 63.96 54.33
C GLU A 427 20.54 64.07 53.08
N LYS A 428 20.38 65.30 52.55
CA LYS A 428 19.65 65.54 51.29
C LYS A 428 20.32 64.83 50.12
N GLU A 429 21.64 64.92 49.98
CA GLU A 429 22.39 64.25 48.91
C GLU A 429 22.25 62.72 48.99
N VAL A 430 22.37 62.15 50.20
CA VAL A 430 22.14 60.72 50.43
C VAL A 430 20.72 60.32 50.08
N LEU A 431 19.72 61.13 50.45
CA LEU A 431 18.32 60.86 50.13
C LEU A 431 18.05 60.93 48.62
N GLN A 432 18.64 61.91 47.93
CA GLN A 432 18.57 62.01 46.47
C GLN A 432 19.21 60.81 45.78
N ALA A 433 20.37 60.35 46.26
CA ALA A 433 21.02 59.14 45.75
C ALA A 433 20.15 57.88 45.96
N LYS A 434 19.52 57.74 47.14
CA LYS A 434 18.55 56.67 47.41
C LYS A 434 17.34 56.74 46.47
N PHE A 435 16.78 57.94 46.29
CA PHE A 435 15.65 58.15 45.38
C PHE A 435 16.00 57.77 43.93
N TYR A 436 17.18 58.17 43.45
CA TYR A 436 17.65 57.80 42.12
C TYR A 436 17.80 56.29 41.98
N LYS A 437 18.39 55.60 42.97
CA LYS A 437 18.48 54.12 42.98
C LYS A 437 17.11 53.45 42.95
N ILE A 438 16.13 53.98 43.69
CA ILE A 438 14.76 53.43 43.67
C ILE A 438 14.12 53.64 42.30
N LYS A 439 14.32 54.82 41.69
CA LYS A 439 13.81 55.11 40.35
C LYS A 439 14.39 54.15 39.31
N THR A 440 15.73 54.01 39.27
CA THR A 440 16.37 53.09 38.32
C THR A 440 15.98 51.64 38.55
N PHE A 441 15.78 51.22 39.81
CA PHE A 441 15.26 49.89 40.12
C PHE A 441 13.83 49.68 39.61
N LYS A 442 12.95 50.69 39.73
CA LYS A 442 11.59 50.63 39.17
C LYS A 442 11.62 50.51 37.65
N ASP A 443 12.43 51.34 36.98
CA ASP A 443 12.57 51.31 35.52
C ASP A 443 13.07 49.91 35.04
N LEU A 444 14.08 49.36 35.72
CA LEU A 444 14.59 48.01 35.43
C LEU A 444 13.54 46.92 35.68
N THR A 445 12.76 47.05 36.76
CA THR A 445 11.69 46.10 37.10
C THR A 445 10.60 46.12 36.03
N GLU A 446 10.22 47.30 35.55
CA GLU A 446 9.23 47.46 34.48
C GLU A 446 9.73 46.85 33.16
N GLN A 447 10.99 47.09 32.79
CA GLN A 447 11.62 46.45 31.63
C GLN A 447 11.58 44.92 31.73
N LYS A 448 12.00 44.37 32.88
CA LYS A 448 11.97 42.91 33.11
C LYS A 448 10.55 42.36 33.09
N GLN A 449 9.58 43.07 33.65
CA GLN A 449 8.18 42.64 33.64
C GLN A 449 7.59 42.66 32.22
N ASN A 450 7.97 43.64 31.39
CA ASN A 450 7.60 43.69 29.99
C ASN A 450 8.21 42.51 29.21
N LEU A 451 9.49 42.19 29.45
CA LEU A 451 10.15 41.02 28.85
C LEU A 451 9.42 39.72 29.21
N ILE A 452 9.11 39.51 30.50
CA ILE A 452 8.34 38.35 30.98
C ILE A 452 6.98 38.29 30.28
N ARG A 453 6.28 39.41 30.13
CA ARG A 453 4.97 39.48 29.45
C ARG A 453 5.08 39.09 27.98
N VAL A 454 6.10 39.57 27.27
CA VAL A 454 6.35 39.22 25.87
C VAL A 454 6.68 37.72 25.74
N LEU A 455 7.59 37.21 26.58
CA LEU A 455 7.95 35.79 26.59
C LEU A 455 6.76 34.89 26.90
N ALA A 456 5.93 35.24 27.89
CA ALA A 456 4.71 34.51 28.20
C ALA A 456 3.74 34.48 27.01
N LYS A 457 3.55 35.62 26.33
CA LYS A 457 2.72 35.71 25.13
C LYS A 457 3.28 34.88 23.97
N GLN A 458 4.59 34.88 23.76
CA GLN A 458 5.24 34.05 22.74
C GLN A 458 5.13 32.56 23.07
N ASN A 459 5.29 32.18 24.33
CA ASN A 459 5.15 30.80 24.78
C ASN A 459 3.70 30.30 24.62
N LEU A 460 2.71 31.10 25.00
CA LEU A 460 1.28 30.81 24.73
C LEU A 460 1.00 30.59 23.23
N ASN A 461 1.61 31.41 22.37
CA ASN A 461 1.46 31.29 20.91
C ASN A 461 2.36 30.21 20.28
N SER A 462 3.30 29.62 21.02
CA SER A 462 4.24 28.63 20.49
C SER A 462 3.51 27.34 20.11
N ARG A 463 2.52 26.93 20.94
CA ARG A 463 1.70 25.75 20.71
C ARG A 463 0.85 25.88 19.45
N SER A 464 0.13 26.99 19.29
CA SER A 464 -0.66 27.23 18.08
C SER A 464 0.21 27.32 16.82
N ARG A 465 1.42 27.89 16.92
CA ARG A 465 2.37 27.94 15.81
C ARG A 465 2.90 26.55 15.44
N LEU A 466 3.22 25.71 16.43
CA LEU A 466 3.61 24.31 16.22
C LEU A 466 2.48 23.50 15.60
N ASP A 467 1.26 23.65 16.10
CA ASP A 467 0.08 22.98 15.54
C ASP A 467 -0.14 23.39 14.07
N SER A 468 -0.02 24.69 13.76
CA SER A 468 -0.10 25.19 12.38
C SER A 468 0.98 24.58 11.48
N GLN A 469 2.24 24.57 11.92
CA GLN A 469 3.35 23.98 11.16
C GLN A 469 3.19 22.47 11.00
N GLN A 470 2.75 21.76 12.03
CA GLN A 470 2.46 20.33 11.96
C GLN A 470 1.35 20.03 10.96
N THR A 471 0.31 20.87 10.92
CA THR A 471 -0.78 20.75 9.96
C THR A 471 -0.30 20.99 8.52
N GLU A 472 0.53 22.01 8.31
CA GLU A 472 1.12 22.33 7.01
C GLU A 472 2.04 21.21 6.50
N ILE A 473 2.93 20.69 7.35
CA ILE A 473 3.80 19.54 7.03
C ILE A 473 2.96 18.30 6.74
N SER A 474 1.93 18.03 7.56
CA SER A 474 1.04 16.88 7.34
C SER A 474 0.29 16.99 6.01
N ASN A 475 -0.17 18.19 5.65
CA ASN A 475 -0.81 18.45 4.37
C ASN A 475 0.17 18.31 3.21
N TYR A 476 1.41 18.80 3.35
CA TYR A 476 2.44 18.63 2.34
C TYR A 476 2.77 17.15 2.10
N ILE A 477 3.01 16.38 3.18
CA ILE A 477 3.27 14.94 3.11
C ILE A 477 2.07 14.23 2.49
N LYS A 478 0.85 14.54 2.94
CA LYS A 478 -0.37 13.96 2.39
C LYS A 478 -0.46 14.25 0.89
N ASN A 479 -0.35 15.51 0.48
CA ASN A 479 -0.44 15.92 -0.92
C ASN A 479 0.63 15.24 -1.78
N SER A 480 1.87 15.16 -1.29
CA SER A 480 2.98 14.50 -1.99
C SER A 480 2.81 12.99 -2.10
N LEU A 481 2.26 12.32 -1.08
CA LEU A 481 1.96 10.88 -1.13
C LEU A 481 0.70 10.59 -1.96
N THR A 482 -0.30 11.48 -1.91
CA THR A 482 -1.56 11.30 -2.64
C THR A 482 -1.48 11.67 -4.12
N SER A 483 -0.51 12.49 -4.55
CA SER A 483 -0.38 12.87 -5.96
C SER A 483 -0.20 11.65 -6.87
N HIS A 484 0.44 10.60 -6.38
CA HIS A 484 0.64 9.35 -7.11
C HIS A 484 -0.32 8.24 -6.68
N HIS A 485 -1.15 8.46 -5.64
CA HIS A 485 -2.04 7.42 -5.12
C HIS A 485 -3.16 7.08 -6.10
N SER A 486 -3.77 8.09 -6.75
CA SER A 486 -4.79 7.84 -7.79
C SER A 486 -4.21 7.04 -8.94
N ASP A 487 -3.03 7.42 -9.41
CA ASP A 487 -2.41 6.85 -10.62
C ASP A 487 -1.87 5.44 -10.34
N THR A 488 -1.30 5.22 -9.16
CA THR A 488 -0.87 3.89 -8.72
C THR A 488 -2.06 2.98 -8.52
N LYS A 489 -3.17 3.49 -7.97
CA LYS A 489 -4.40 2.71 -7.78
C LYS A 489 -5.04 2.33 -9.12
N THR A 490 -5.16 3.28 -10.06
CA THR A 490 -5.72 2.99 -11.39
C THR A 490 -4.82 2.03 -12.18
N LEU A 491 -3.50 2.16 -12.09
CA LEU A 491 -2.55 1.21 -12.69
C LEU A 491 -2.65 -0.17 -12.05
N THR A 492 -2.74 -0.25 -10.71
CA THR A 492 -2.89 -1.52 -9.99
C THR A 492 -4.21 -2.20 -10.33
N ASP A 493 -5.32 -1.46 -10.35
CA ASP A 493 -6.63 -2.00 -10.72
C ASP A 493 -6.65 -2.45 -12.19
N SER A 494 -6.00 -1.69 -13.10
CA SER A 494 -5.82 -2.08 -14.51
C SER A 494 -5.01 -3.37 -14.66
N LEU A 495 -3.87 -3.49 -13.97
CA LEU A 495 -3.05 -4.71 -13.96
C LEU A 495 -3.80 -5.89 -13.38
N ARG A 496 -4.50 -5.69 -12.25
CA ARG A 496 -5.33 -6.74 -11.64
C ARG A 496 -6.41 -7.21 -12.61
N ASN A 497 -7.09 -6.30 -13.30
CA ASN A 497 -8.11 -6.64 -14.28
C ASN A 497 -7.51 -7.41 -15.47
N ARG A 498 -6.32 -7.03 -15.95
CA ARG A 498 -5.61 -7.77 -17.01
C ARG A 498 -5.21 -9.17 -16.55
N ILE A 499 -4.65 -9.31 -15.34
CA ILE A 499 -4.31 -10.63 -14.77
C ILE A 499 -5.57 -11.49 -14.63
N LEU A 500 -6.69 -10.92 -14.17
CA LEU A 500 -7.95 -11.66 -14.09
C LEU A 500 -8.45 -12.10 -15.47
N GLN A 501 -8.33 -11.25 -16.48
CA GLN A 501 -8.65 -11.60 -17.87
C GLN A 501 -7.72 -12.70 -18.40
N GLU A 502 -6.42 -12.62 -18.15
CA GLU A 502 -5.46 -13.67 -18.52
C GLU A 502 -5.77 -14.98 -17.81
N MET A 503 -6.04 -14.96 -16.50
CA MET A 503 -6.41 -16.15 -15.73
C MET A 503 -7.69 -16.80 -16.26
N ASP A 504 -8.69 -16.00 -16.66
CA ASP A 504 -9.90 -16.50 -17.31
C ASP A 504 -9.57 -17.18 -18.65
N LYS A 505 -8.73 -16.56 -19.48
CA LYS A 505 -8.25 -17.18 -20.74
C LYS A 505 -7.41 -18.43 -20.49
N PHE A 506 -6.52 -18.46 -19.51
CA PHE A 506 -5.73 -19.65 -19.17
C PHE A 506 -6.60 -20.77 -18.59
N SER A 507 -7.65 -20.43 -17.83
CA SER A 507 -8.60 -21.43 -17.32
C SER A 507 -9.38 -22.14 -18.42
N THR A 508 -9.57 -21.48 -19.56
CA THR A 508 -10.21 -22.06 -20.75
C THR A 508 -9.24 -22.80 -21.67
N LEU A 509 -7.92 -22.67 -21.44
CA LEU A 509 -6.90 -23.34 -22.24
C LEU A 509 -6.70 -24.78 -21.76
N SER A 510 -7.00 -25.75 -22.61
CA SER A 510 -6.83 -27.17 -22.29
C SER A 510 -5.34 -27.53 -22.23
N LEU A 511 -4.83 -27.96 -21.07
CA LEU A 511 -3.43 -28.33 -20.82
C LEU A 511 -2.76 -29.22 -21.90
N PRO A 512 -3.47 -30.18 -22.54
CA PRO A 512 -2.89 -31.01 -23.61
C PRO A 512 -2.34 -30.22 -24.80
N TYR A 513 -2.80 -28.98 -25.06
CA TYR A 513 -2.28 -28.12 -26.13
C TYR A 513 -0.88 -27.55 -25.85
N LEU A 514 -0.43 -27.56 -24.59
CA LEU A 514 0.85 -26.97 -24.17
C LEU A 514 1.96 -28.01 -24.00
N ILE A 515 1.63 -29.31 -24.07
CA ILE A 515 2.59 -30.39 -23.87
C ILE A 515 3.29 -30.67 -25.20
N TYR A 516 4.59 -30.44 -25.23
CA TYR A 516 5.43 -30.77 -26.37
C TYR A 516 6.56 -31.71 -25.92
N LEU A 517 6.82 -32.71 -26.73
CA LEU A 517 7.87 -33.69 -26.52
C LEU A 517 8.95 -33.49 -27.58
N TYR A 518 10.20 -33.59 -27.15
CA TYR A 518 11.36 -33.58 -28.04
C TYR A 518 11.69 -35.02 -28.41
N LEU A 519 11.57 -35.35 -29.68
CA LEU A 519 12.10 -36.61 -30.22
C LEU A 519 13.54 -36.37 -30.69
N ASP A 520 14.40 -37.38 -30.53
CA ASP A 520 15.83 -37.30 -30.87
C ASP A 520 15.99 -36.83 -32.33
N GLY A 521 16.42 -35.57 -32.50
CA GLY A 521 16.46 -34.88 -33.79
C GLY A 521 15.85 -33.47 -33.83
N ALA A 522 15.76 -32.77 -32.69
CA ALA A 522 15.38 -31.35 -32.57
C ALA A 522 13.96 -30.96 -33.05
N ASN A 523 13.11 -31.91 -33.41
CA ASN A 523 11.74 -31.63 -33.80
C ASN A 523 10.81 -31.67 -32.59
N LYS A 524 10.22 -30.52 -32.28
CA LYS A 524 9.22 -30.34 -31.22
C LYS A 524 7.88 -30.88 -31.71
N VAL A 525 7.44 -32.02 -31.20
CA VAL A 525 6.17 -32.64 -31.57
C VAL A 525 5.15 -32.46 -30.44
N SER A 526 3.90 -32.15 -30.80
CA SER A 526 2.82 -32.03 -29.82
C SER A 526 2.56 -33.37 -29.14
N GLY A 527 2.45 -33.38 -27.82
CA GLY A 527 2.08 -34.58 -27.06
C GLY A 527 0.71 -35.14 -27.44
N LEU A 528 -0.18 -34.29 -27.97
CA LEU A 528 -1.47 -34.71 -28.54
C LEU A 528 -1.31 -35.54 -29.82
N ASP A 529 -0.30 -35.28 -30.65
CA ASP A 529 -0.07 -36.03 -31.89
C ASP A 529 0.58 -37.39 -31.65
N LEU A 530 1.24 -37.56 -30.51
CA LEU A 530 1.83 -38.82 -30.05
C LEU A 530 0.88 -39.64 -29.16
N SER A 531 -0.31 -39.12 -28.87
CA SER A 531 -1.32 -39.81 -28.06
C SER A 531 -2.02 -40.90 -28.86
N ILE A 532 -2.20 -42.07 -28.24
CA ILE A 532 -2.96 -43.20 -28.79
C ILE A 532 -4.46 -42.84 -28.90
N ASN A 533 -4.93 -41.80 -28.18
CA ASN A 533 -6.31 -41.32 -28.18
C ASN A 533 -6.49 -39.98 -28.91
N HIS A 534 -5.64 -39.68 -29.90
CA HIS A 534 -5.68 -38.43 -30.64
C HIS A 534 -6.92 -38.24 -31.53
N TYR A 535 -7.68 -39.30 -31.82
CA TYR A 535 -8.92 -39.20 -32.62
C TYR A 535 -10.18 -38.94 -31.82
N HIS A 536 -10.22 -39.22 -30.52
CA HIS A 536 -11.41 -38.97 -29.68
C HIS A 536 -11.18 -37.83 -28.68
N HIS A 537 -10.00 -37.22 -28.66
CA HIS A 537 -9.73 -36.07 -27.81
C HIS A 537 -10.48 -34.82 -28.33
N PRO A 538 -11.28 -34.12 -27.50
CA PRO A 538 -12.11 -32.97 -27.90
C PRO A 538 -11.37 -31.91 -28.73
N ALA A 539 -10.09 -31.72 -28.41
CA ALA A 539 -9.18 -30.81 -29.09
C ALA A 539 -8.94 -31.07 -30.58
N CYS A 540 -8.98 -32.34 -31.00
CA CYS A 540 -8.61 -32.79 -32.35
C CYS A 540 -9.84 -33.14 -33.20
N ILE A 541 -11.03 -33.10 -32.60
CA ILE A 541 -12.31 -33.41 -33.25
C ILE A 541 -12.54 -32.46 -34.42
N ALA A 542 -12.35 -31.15 -34.24
CA ALA A 542 -12.63 -30.15 -35.28
C ALA A 542 -11.77 -30.32 -36.55
N SER A 543 -10.48 -30.63 -36.41
CA SER A 543 -9.57 -30.78 -37.55
C SER A 543 -9.66 -32.15 -38.25
N ARG A 544 -10.21 -33.19 -37.58
CA ARG A 544 -10.22 -34.58 -38.07
C ARG A 544 -11.63 -35.15 -38.31
N GLN A 545 -12.63 -34.28 -38.49
CA GLN A 545 -14.03 -34.64 -38.77
C GLN A 545 -14.24 -35.67 -39.91
N PRO A 546 -13.54 -35.58 -41.06
CA PRO A 546 -13.76 -36.53 -42.16
C PRO A 546 -13.39 -37.97 -41.77
N LEU A 547 -12.31 -38.14 -41.01
CA LEU A 547 -11.83 -39.46 -40.59
C LEU A 547 -12.70 -40.06 -39.48
N GLN A 548 -13.21 -39.25 -38.55
CA GLN A 548 -14.20 -39.72 -37.56
C GLN A 548 -15.49 -40.19 -38.22
N THR A 549 -15.94 -39.46 -39.24
CA THR A 549 -17.11 -39.85 -40.03
C THR A 549 -16.86 -41.21 -40.69
N LEU A 550 -15.69 -41.43 -41.28
CA LEU A 550 -15.30 -42.70 -41.88
C LEU A 550 -15.28 -43.86 -40.86
N ILE A 551 -14.64 -43.66 -39.70
CA ILE A 551 -14.57 -44.64 -38.60
C ILE A 551 -15.98 -45.06 -38.14
N LYS A 552 -16.89 -44.08 -38.01
CA LYS A 552 -18.28 -44.33 -37.62
C LYS A 552 -19.05 -45.14 -38.65
N HIS A 553 -18.86 -44.87 -39.94
CA HIS A 553 -19.52 -45.62 -41.02
C HIS A 553 -18.98 -47.05 -41.20
N LEU A 554 -17.68 -47.24 -40.94
CA LEU A 554 -17.04 -48.56 -41.03
C LEU A 554 -17.22 -49.43 -39.78
N HIS A 555 -17.94 -48.93 -38.76
CA HIS A 555 -18.08 -49.56 -37.45
C HIS A 555 -16.72 -50.02 -36.88
N PHE A 556 -15.68 -49.22 -37.09
CA PHE A 556 -14.32 -49.61 -36.73
C PHE A 556 -14.13 -49.61 -35.20
N PRO A 557 -13.53 -50.65 -34.60
CA PRO A 557 -13.42 -50.74 -33.15
C PRO A 557 -12.53 -49.63 -32.56
N THR A 558 -13.01 -48.96 -31.51
CA THR A 558 -12.36 -47.77 -30.90
C THR A 558 -11.00 -48.06 -30.25
N TYR A 559 -10.68 -49.33 -29.99
CA TYR A 559 -9.41 -49.77 -29.39
C TYR A 559 -8.34 -50.11 -30.43
N LYS A 560 -8.64 -50.10 -31.74
CA LYS A 560 -7.68 -50.42 -32.80
C LYS A 560 -7.01 -49.17 -33.36
N ALA A 561 -5.74 -49.32 -33.74
CA ALA A 561 -4.98 -48.26 -34.38
C ALA A 561 -5.49 -47.98 -35.81
N PRO A 562 -5.34 -46.75 -36.34
CA PRO A 562 -5.80 -46.38 -37.69
C PRO A 562 -5.14 -47.17 -38.81
N GLU A 563 -3.92 -47.65 -38.57
CA GLU A 563 -3.18 -48.51 -39.49
C GLU A 563 -3.95 -49.83 -39.74
N CYS A 564 -4.80 -50.25 -38.79
CA CYS A 564 -5.67 -51.41 -38.94
C CYS A 564 -6.97 -51.11 -39.70
N LEU A 565 -7.23 -49.87 -40.12
CA LEU A 565 -8.45 -49.50 -40.84
C LEU A 565 -8.52 -50.16 -42.21
N LEU A 566 -7.41 -50.18 -42.96
CA LEU A 566 -7.37 -50.79 -44.29
C LEU A 566 -7.49 -52.33 -44.23
N PRO A 567 -6.77 -53.04 -43.35
CA PRO A 567 -7.03 -54.45 -43.06
C PRO A 567 -8.49 -54.74 -42.66
N TRP A 568 -9.11 -53.87 -41.86
CA TRP A 568 -10.51 -54.01 -41.46
C TRP A 568 -11.47 -53.89 -42.66
N CYS A 569 -11.28 -52.87 -43.50
CA CYS A 569 -12.06 -52.72 -44.74
C CYS A 569 -11.92 -53.93 -45.67
N LEU A 570 -10.71 -54.49 -45.79
CA LEU A 570 -10.47 -55.71 -46.56
C LEU A 570 -11.22 -56.91 -45.95
N SER A 571 -11.18 -57.07 -44.63
CA SER A 571 -11.90 -58.16 -43.95
C SER A 571 -13.43 -58.07 -44.16
N MET A 572 -14.01 -56.87 -44.04
CA MET A 572 -15.43 -56.68 -44.30
C MET A 572 -15.80 -56.95 -45.76
N LYS A 573 -14.91 -56.60 -46.70
CA LYS A 573 -15.10 -56.91 -48.13
C LYS A 573 -15.10 -58.42 -48.36
N THR A 574 -14.14 -59.15 -47.79
CA THR A 574 -14.10 -60.62 -47.89
C THR A 574 -15.32 -61.27 -47.27
N GLU A 575 -15.82 -60.73 -46.15
CA GLU A 575 -17.04 -61.21 -45.50
C GLU A 575 -18.27 -60.96 -46.38
N THR A 576 -18.38 -59.78 -46.96
CA THR A 576 -19.46 -59.42 -47.90
C THR A 576 -19.46 -60.33 -49.14
N ASP A 577 -18.28 -60.62 -49.69
CA ASP A 577 -18.13 -61.52 -50.83
C ASP A 577 -18.51 -62.95 -50.44
N SER A 578 -18.15 -63.41 -49.24
CA SER A 578 -18.55 -64.72 -48.70
C SER A 578 -20.06 -64.86 -48.54
N TYR A 579 -20.74 -63.83 -48.01
CA TYR A 579 -22.20 -63.83 -47.89
C TYR A 579 -22.87 -63.80 -49.27
N ARG A 580 -22.29 -63.09 -50.25
CA ARG A 580 -22.78 -63.09 -51.63
C ARG A 580 -22.70 -64.50 -52.24
N SER A 581 -21.56 -65.17 -52.10
CA SER A 581 -21.39 -66.55 -52.55
C SER A 581 -22.33 -67.53 -51.83
N LEU A 582 -22.56 -67.35 -50.53
CA LEU A 582 -23.51 -68.16 -49.77
C LEU A 582 -24.94 -67.97 -50.29
N MET A 583 -25.37 -66.74 -50.52
CA MET A 583 -26.68 -66.41 -51.10
C MET A 583 -26.86 -66.99 -52.51
N GLU A 584 -25.81 -66.96 -53.34
CA GLU A 584 -25.81 -67.60 -54.66
C GLU A 584 -25.91 -69.13 -54.57
N SER A 585 -25.21 -69.74 -53.62
CA SER A 585 -25.27 -71.18 -53.35
C SER A 585 -26.66 -71.61 -52.85
N GLN A 586 -27.29 -70.80 -51.98
CA GLN A 586 -28.63 -71.05 -51.48
C GLN A 586 -29.68 -70.91 -52.60
N ASN A 587 -29.52 -69.92 -53.47
CA ASN A 587 -30.38 -69.75 -54.64
C ASN A 587 -30.26 -70.93 -55.62
N THR A 588 -29.03 -71.42 -55.86
CA THR A 588 -28.81 -72.59 -56.71
C THR A 588 -29.32 -73.88 -56.08
N ALA A 589 -29.11 -74.10 -54.78
CA ALA A 589 -29.66 -75.23 -54.04
C ALA A 589 -31.21 -75.21 -54.03
N SER A 590 -31.82 -74.04 -53.81
CA SER A 590 -33.28 -73.87 -53.87
C SER A 590 -33.82 -74.20 -55.27
N ARG A 591 -33.13 -73.78 -56.35
CA ARG A 591 -33.51 -74.17 -57.72
C ARG A 591 -33.43 -75.69 -57.95
N ARG A 592 -32.47 -76.38 -57.33
CA ARG A 592 -32.35 -77.84 -57.43
C ARG A 592 -33.42 -78.58 -56.64
N VAL A 593 -33.76 -78.11 -55.44
CA VAL A 593 -34.79 -78.73 -54.58
C VAL A 593 -36.20 -78.52 -55.12
N TYR A 594 -36.48 -77.39 -55.77
CA TYR A 594 -37.79 -77.08 -56.38
C TYR A 594 -37.86 -77.39 -57.88
N GLY A 595 -36.79 -77.95 -58.48
CA GLY A 595 -36.76 -78.39 -59.88
C GLY A 595 -37.43 -79.76 -60.03
N LEU A 596 -38.42 -79.86 -60.92
CA LEU A 596 -39.27 -81.06 -61.12
C LEU A 596 -38.62 -82.21 -61.90
N GLN A 597 -37.28 -82.29 -61.99
CA GLN A 597 -36.60 -83.32 -62.76
C GLN A 597 -35.59 -84.06 -61.89
N ASP A 598 -35.74 -85.39 -61.83
CA ASP A 598 -34.84 -86.40 -61.24
C ASP A 598 -35.02 -86.75 -59.76
N ARG A 599 -36.12 -87.48 -59.48
CA ARG A 599 -36.32 -88.27 -58.25
C ARG A 599 -35.50 -89.57 -58.20
N ILE A 600 -34.73 -89.89 -59.24
CA ILE A 600 -33.90 -91.10 -59.30
C ILE A 600 -32.48 -90.81 -58.76
N ASP A 601 -31.96 -89.61 -59.04
CA ASP A 601 -30.66 -89.14 -58.50
C ASP A 601 -30.68 -88.94 -56.98
N THR A 602 -31.85 -88.69 -56.37
CA THR A 602 -31.93 -88.40 -54.93
C THR A 602 -31.64 -89.61 -54.04
N ILE A 603 -31.95 -90.83 -54.49
CA ILE A 603 -31.71 -92.04 -53.68
C ILE A 603 -30.24 -92.45 -53.74
N GLU A 604 -29.61 -92.36 -54.92
CA GLU A 604 -28.19 -92.69 -55.11
C GLU A 604 -27.27 -91.68 -54.39
N ASN A 605 -27.65 -90.39 -54.41
CA ASN A 605 -26.97 -89.33 -53.66
C ASN A 605 -27.09 -89.49 -52.14
N ILE A 606 -28.20 -90.02 -51.62
CA ILE A 606 -28.33 -90.26 -50.16
C ILE A 606 -27.36 -91.37 -49.74
N THR A 607 -27.24 -92.45 -50.52
CA THR A 607 -26.29 -93.52 -50.23
C THR A 607 -24.83 -93.08 -50.36
N GLU A 608 -24.49 -92.29 -51.37
CA GLU A 608 -23.14 -91.72 -51.52
C GLU A 608 -22.82 -90.72 -50.39
N LEU A 609 -23.80 -89.91 -49.99
CA LEU A 609 -23.65 -88.98 -48.87
C LEU A 609 -23.45 -89.72 -47.54
N CYS A 610 -24.22 -90.79 -47.27
CA CYS A 610 -24.02 -91.61 -46.07
C CYS A 610 -22.62 -92.26 -46.01
N SER A 611 -22.08 -92.67 -47.17
CA SER A 611 -20.71 -93.17 -47.27
C SER A 611 -19.68 -92.07 -47.00
N LYS A 612 -19.81 -90.91 -47.65
CA LYS A 612 -18.90 -89.76 -47.45
C LYS A 612 -18.94 -89.21 -46.04
N VAL A 613 -20.11 -89.20 -45.40
CA VAL A 613 -20.25 -88.79 -43.99
C VAL A 613 -19.56 -89.79 -43.08
N SER A 614 -19.73 -91.09 -43.29
CA SER A 614 -19.03 -92.11 -42.48
C SER A 614 -17.51 -92.06 -42.65
N GLU A 615 -17.03 -91.79 -43.87
CA GLU A 615 -15.60 -91.65 -44.17
C GLU A 615 -15.02 -90.35 -43.59
N HIS A 616 -15.79 -89.26 -43.64
CA HIS A 616 -15.44 -87.99 -43.00
C HIS A 616 -15.40 -88.11 -41.48
N ASP A 617 -16.38 -88.77 -40.87
CA ASP A 617 -16.44 -89.00 -39.43
C ASP A 617 -15.25 -89.84 -38.96
N LYS A 618 -14.88 -90.88 -39.73
CA LYS A 618 -13.67 -91.67 -39.45
C LYS A 618 -12.41 -90.81 -39.51
N HIS A 619 -12.27 -89.97 -40.53
CA HIS A 619 -11.12 -89.07 -40.68
C HIS A 619 -11.05 -88.00 -39.57
N GLN A 620 -12.21 -87.43 -39.19
CA GLN A 620 -12.35 -86.50 -38.08
C GLN A 620 -11.94 -87.16 -36.76
N MET A 621 -12.40 -88.39 -36.51
CA MET A 621 -12.02 -89.16 -35.32
C MET A 621 -10.52 -89.44 -35.27
N GLU A 622 -9.91 -89.87 -36.38
CA GLU A 622 -8.46 -90.12 -36.44
C GLU A 622 -7.61 -88.85 -36.26
N THR A 623 -8.12 -87.69 -36.70
CA THR A 623 -7.38 -86.42 -36.63
C THR A 623 -7.60 -85.66 -35.32
N LEU A 624 -8.84 -85.57 -34.85
CA LEU A 624 -9.20 -84.76 -33.69
C LEU A 624 -8.93 -85.48 -32.37
N LEU A 625 -9.10 -86.81 -32.30
CA LEU A 625 -8.85 -87.58 -31.07
C LEU A 625 -7.43 -87.38 -30.52
N PRO A 626 -6.34 -87.50 -31.30
CA PRO A 626 -5.00 -87.25 -30.79
C PRO A 626 -4.76 -85.77 -30.43
N LEU A 627 -5.38 -84.82 -31.15
CA LEU A 627 -5.27 -83.40 -30.82
C LEU A 627 -5.99 -83.04 -29.52
N LEU A 628 -7.16 -83.64 -29.27
CA LEU A 628 -7.92 -83.52 -28.02
C LEU A 628 -7.17 -84.17 -26.86
N GLN A 629 -6.58 -85.35 -27.06
CA GLN A 629 -5.73 -85.97 -26.04
C GLN A 629 -4.52 -85.09 -25.73
N LYS A 630 -3.87 -84.52 -26.75
CA LYS A 630 -2.75 -83.58 -26.57
C LYS A 630 -3.18 -82.31 -25.85
N SER A 631 -4.32 -81.71 -26.20
CA SER A 631 -4.82 -80.50 -25.55
C SER A 631 -5.21 -80.78 -24.09
N ILE A 632 -5.82 -81.93 -23.81
CA ILE A 632 -6.13 -82.38 -22.44
C ILE A 632 -4.84 -82.56 -21.64
N THR A 633 -3.81 -83.21 -22.18
CA THR A 633 -2.53 -83.34 -21.45
C THR A 633 -1.86 -81.99 -21.19
N LEU A 634 -1.89 -81.07 -22.15
CA LEU A 634 -1.38 -79.70 -21.98
C LEU A 634 -2.18 -78.91 -20.93
N ALA A 635 -3.51 -79.00 -20.97
CA ALA A 635 -4.38 -78.36 -19.99
C ALA A 635 -4.15 -78.92 -18.58
N THR A 636 -3.98 -80.25 -18.46
CA THR A 636 -3.69 -80.90 -17.18
C THR A 636 -2.32 -80.50 -16.64
N LYS A 637 -1.31 -80.35 -17.52
CA LYS A 637 0.01 -79.82 -17.16
C LYS A 637 -0.07 -78.36 -16.72
N GLY A 638 -0.74 -77.51 -17.49
CA GLY A 638 -0.93 -76.10 -17.15
C GLY A 638 -1.69 -75.92 -15.84
N LEU A 639 -2.68 -76.78 -15.55
CA LEU A 639 -3.37 -76.77 -14.26
C LEU A 639 -2.42 -77.07 -13.10
N LYS A 640 -1.52 -78.05 -13.29
CA LYS A 640 -0.49 -78.41 -12.31
C LYS A 640 0.52 -77.28 -12.09
N ASP A 641 0.95 -76.64 -13.17
CA ASP A 641 1.87 -75.50 -13.13
C ASP A 641 1.21 -74.29 -12.43
N CYS A 642 -0.09 -74.04 -12.67
CA CYS A 642 -0.86 -73.01 -11.96
C CYS A 642 -1.02 -73.32 -10.46
N SER A 643 -1.25 -74.59 -10.09
CA SER A 643 -1.26 -75.00 -8.69
C SER A 643 0.10 -74.75 -8.03
N GLN A 644 1.20 -75.09 -8.71
CA GLN A 644 2.55 -74.82 -8.21
C GLN A 644 2.82 -73.32 -8.06
N LEU A 645 2.44 -72.51 -9.06
CA LEU A 645 2.58 -71.06 -8.99
C LEU A 645 1.75 -70.47 -7.84
N ASN A 646 0.55 -71.00 -7.60
CA ASN A 646 -0.28 -70.56 -6.48
C ASN A 646 0.38 -70.91 -5.14
N GLU A 647 0.98 -72.10 -5.00
CA GLU A 647 1.79 -72.44 -3.82
C GLU A 647 2.99 -71.49 -3.65
N ASP A 648 3.71 -71.18 -4.72
CA ASP A 648 4.87 -70.28 -4.70
C ASP A 648 4.46 -68.83 -4.34
N ILE A 649 3.30 -68.37 -4.85
CA ILE A 649 2.71 -67.07 -4.51
C ILE A 649 2.27 -67.05 -3.05
N GLN A 650 1.62 -68.10 -2.55
CA GLN A 650 1.24 -68.17 -1.13
C GLN A 650 2.48 -68.20 -0.23
N ALA A 651 3.52 -68.96 -0.60
CA ALA A 651 4.80 -68.96 0.12
C ALA A 651 5.46 -67.58 0.11
N TRP A 652 5.38 -66.84 -1.00
CA TRP A 652 5.89 -65.47 -1.09
C TRP A 652 5.05 -64.47 -0.29
N ILE A 653 3.72 -64.61 -0.27
CA ILE A 653 2.81 -63.75 0.51
C ILE A 653 3.05 -63.94 2.01
N ASP A 654 3.19 -65.18 2.47
CA ASP A 654 3.39 -65.48 3.88
C ASP A 654 4.77 -65.02 4.38
N GLN A 655 5.83 -65.14 3.54
CA GLN A 655 7.21 -64.79 3.90
C GLN A 655 7.98 -64.19 2.70
N PRO A 656 7.76 -62.91 2.35
CA PRO A 656 8.38 -62.31 1.17
C PRO A 656 9.91 -62.23 1.30
N ALA A 657 10.60 -62.75 0.28
CA ALA A 657 12.05 -62.67 0.08
C ALA A 657 12.96 -63.33 1.15
N GLN A 658 12.41 -64.17 2.03
CA GLN A 658 13.15 -64.81 3.13
C GLN A 658 14.31 -65.73 2.67
N PHE A 659 14.23 -66.29 1.46
CA PHE A 659 15.28 -67.14 0.86
C PHE A 659 15.88 -66.56 -0.43
N SER A 660 15.45 -65.37 -0.84
CA SER A 660 15.78 -64.77 -2.14
C SER A 660 16.96 -63.80 -2.09
N THR A 661 17.55 -63.58 -0.90
CA THR A 661 18.63 -62.58 -0.67
C THR A 661 19.94 -63.21 -0.14
N PRO A 662 20.61 -64.09 -0.90
CA PRO A 662 21.87 -64.74 -0.47
C PRO A 662 23.07 -63.79 -0.27
N TRP A 663 22.96 -62.53 -0.69
CA TRP A 663 24.02 -61.53 -0.53
C TRP A 663 24.00 -60.79 0.82
N LEU A 664 22.88 -60.83 1.55
CA LEU A 664 22.76 -60.16 2.85
C LEU A 664 23.32 -61.08 3.95
N LYS A 665 24.52 -60.75 4.45
CA LYS A 665 25.22 -61.54 5.48
C LYS A 665 25.26 -60.78 6.79
N HIS A 666 24.78 -61.40 7.87
CA HIS A 666 24.97 -60.91 9.24
C HIS A 666 25.98 -61.82 9.93
N ASP A 667 27.05 -61.25 10.52
CA ASP A 667 28.15 -61.99 11.15
C ASP A 667 28.74 -63.14 10.30
N LYS A 668 28.91 -62.88 9.00
CA LYS A 668 29.44 -63.83 7.98
C LYS A 668 28.52 -65.01 7.62
N TYR A 669 27.29 -65.08 8.13
CA TYR A 669 26.31 -66.11 7.77
C TYR A 669 25.13 -65.52 6.98
N THR A 670 24.59 -66.27 6.02
CA THR A 670 23.32 -65.94 5.37
C THR A 670 22.13 -66.33 6.26
N PHE A 671 20.96 -65.71 6.04
CA PHE A 671 19.76 -66.03 6.81
C PHE A 671 19.42 -67.53 6.80
N LYS A 672 19.58 -68.21 5.67
CA LYS A 672 19.41 -69.67 5.56
C LYS A 672 20.36 -70.45 6.48
N GLN A 673 21.62 -70.05 6.56
CA GLN A 673 22.61 -70.68 7.44
C GLN A 673 22.34 -70.42 8.93
N LEU A 674 21.85 -69.23 9.27
CA LEU A 674 21.41 -68.92 10.64
C LEU A 674 20.17 -69.74 11.03
N LEU A 675 19.21 -69.89 10.12
CA LEU A 675 18.01 -70.70 10.33
C LEU A 675 18.37 -72.17 10.52
N GLU A 676 19.23 -72.74 9.67
CA GLU A 676 19.72 -74.12 9.82
C GLU A 676 20.44 -74.32 11.17
N ARG A 677 21.32 -73.39 11.55
CA ARG A 677 22.01 -73.44 12.85
C ARG A 677 21.04 -73.33 14.03
N TRP A 678 20.06 -72.44 13.95
CA TRP A 678 18.99 -72.32 14.94
C TRP A 678 18.17 -73.61 15.03
N THR A 679 17.79 -74.20 13.90
CA THR A 679 17.02 -75.45 13.85
C THR A 679 17.79 -76.62 14.45
N VAL A 680 19.10 -76.71 14.18
CA VAL A 680 20.00 -77.69 14.82
C VAL A 680 20.09 -77.44 16.33
N LEU A 681 20.19 -76.19 16.78
CA LEU A 681 20.19 -75.87 18.21
C LEU A 681 18.86 -76.22 18.88
N CYS A 682 17.72 -75.87 18.26
CA CYS A 682 16.38 -76.20 18.76
C CYS A 682 16.11 -77.70 18.80
N THR A 683 16.54 -78.46 17.79
CA THR A 683 16.43 -79.93 17.81
C THR A 683 17.32 -80.55 18.87
N ARG A 684 18.53 -80.03 19.08
CA ARG A 684 19.41 -80.44 20.19
C ARG A 684 18.80 -80.11 21.56
N LEU A 685 18.16 -78.95 21.69
CA LEU A 685 17.44 -78.52 22.89
C LEU A 685 16.21 -79.40 23.16
N ARG A 686 15.45 -79.76 22.11
CA ARG A 686 14.35 -80.74 22.17
C ARG A 686 14.82 -82.13 22.54
N GLN A 687 15.95 -82.60 22.00
CA GLN A 687 16.55 -83.88 22.40
C GLN A 687 16.98 -83.86 23.88
N ILE A 688 17.55 -82.75 24.38
CA ILE A 688 17.87 -82.58 25.79
C ILE A 688 16.60 -82.53 26.67
N GLN A 689 15.51 -81.92 26.18
CA GLN A 689 14.22 -81.92 26.88
C GLN A 689 13.57 -83.31 26.90
N LEU A 690 13.60 -84.04 25.78
CA LEU A 690 13.07 -85.41 25.67
C LEU A 690 13.88 -86.42 26.48
N GLN A 691 15.20 -86.22 26.62
CA GLN A 691 16.04 -86.99 27.54
C GLN A 691 15.75 -86.68 29.02
N LYS A 692 15.15 -85.51 29.34
CA LYS A 692 14.71 -85.15 30.69
C LYS A 692 13.27 -85.57 31.02
N THR A 693 12.48 -85.97 30.03
CA THR A 693 11.09 -86.45 30.19
C THR A 693 10.94 -87.96 29.96
N GLY A 694 12.05 -88.71 29.95
CA GLY A 694 12.09 -90.18 29.88
C GLY A 694 12.43 -90.88 31.20
N ASP A 695 12.50 -90.14 32.32
CA ASP A 695 12.68 -90.66 33.70
C ASP A 695 11.43 -90.41 34.58
N THR A 696 10.25 -90.47 33.97
CA THR A 696 8.92 -90.61 34.58
C THR A 696 8.02 -91.31 33.59
#